data_AF-A0AAV2GXF0-F1
#
_entry.id   AF-A0AAV2GXF0-F1
#
_cell.length_a   1.000
_cell.length_b   1.000
_cell.length_c   1.000
_cell.angle_alpha   90.00
_cell.angle_beta   90.00
_cell.angle_gamma   90.00
#
_symmetry.space_group_name_H-M   'P 1'
#
loop_
_entity.id
_entity.type
_entity.pdbx_description
1 polymer ?
#
loop_
_entity_poly.entity_id
_entity_poly.type
_entity_poly.pdbx_seq_one_letter_code
_entity_poly.pdbx_strand_id
1 'polypeptide(L)'
;MAEHCLVYLLLHVICILVSPIPGCHSRSCDKINAAFTVGDDNATYILSGTQFIKYSFVHDSEETVGGLSKLGLSPGLVKPDAAFTMNGAVHILKRCEIFRYRMSGEATFVKEGETTTHSLGLPCDVDAAISWAGHVLAFKGCNIWKYDVSTHQFEPEGPVEKRGLPCNLDAAVQWKSSGAIFVRGAQFWKFDTVMRGPFHTDELNICSWYLCGEADWMREKRVGNMSCNGDERLCPLRLDQVTMAGLHNAGSGYDEVGFGFLNCWLQNHALSINKQMKLGIRHLDIDPCYDTCGLLGTCHSFVCGGSICPIIKQVRSFLRDNKDEVVTINFNHEIVNPEKVFQGLNRQLQTQMGPLLNKKFRQSREKKWPTLGQSIRANKRVFVFYAPVIESSPHNKLYQRYKWIHSENFYGSTWRPFSVHYGCDEVVNLTAARCEVRKSRELVEVSIIPEKGGCIDNMAEKCRPFLHQALRACEGFRFERNDSPNVLLVDYPEVDSGATSSVFHAVYHQNVRNIHKHRSQSCRVKVNAAVRVSQEETLFFIGKKIIVYSHSRRAQVGVRDAPDLYNIDAAYGVPERNAVRIVKGCETWDVDATSLLPLSRERRALVTCNLDAAVVWLSQLHTFKGCNVTTEGSDPTPLVSWGLPCQLDAVLHSDGKLFVFRDNSYWKYTGKGVASLEGHTLDWTIDAVQCGNSNI
;
A
#
# COMPACT_ATOMS: atom_id res chain seq x y z
N MET A 1 3.10 -10.09 52.36
CA MET A 1 3.64 -8.72 52.30
C MET A 1 5.14 -8.80 52.44
N ALA A 2 5.88 -8.08 51.58
CA ALA A 2 7.34 -8.06 51.44
C ALA A 2 8.00 -9.31 50.85
N GLU A 3 7.94 -9.48 49.51
CA GLU A 3 9.01 -10.15 48.71
C GLU A 3 8.89 -10.02 47.18
N HIS A 4 8.20 -8.99 46.64
CA HIS A 4 8.03 -8.79 45.19
C HIS A 4 8.36 -7.36 44.72
N CYS A 5 9.44 -6.76 45.22
CA CYS A 5 9.86 -5.41 44.81
C CYS A 5 11.33 -5.27 44.37
N LEU A 6 12.10 -6.36 44.21
CA LEU A 6 13.54 -6.28 43.90
C LEU A 6 13.97 -6.79 42.50
N VAL A 7 13.03 -7.13 41.61
CA VAL A 7 13.38 -7.61 40.25
C VAL A 7 13.17 -6.53 39.17
N TYR A 8 12.47 -5.44 39.47
CA TYR A 8 12.21 -4.36 38.49
C TYR A 8 13.29 -3.26 38.43
N LEU A 9 14.20 -3.18 39.41
CA LEU A 9 15.26 -2.15 39.45
C LEU A 9 16.59 -2.56 38.79
N LEU A 10 16.77 -3.85 38.46
CA LEU A 10 18.03 -4.39 37.90
C LEU A 10 18.07 -4.48 36.37
N LEU A 11 16.95 -4.24 35.67
CA LEU A 11 16.88 -4.24 34.21
C LEU A 11 17.03 -2.84 33.56
N HIS A 12 17.06 -1.76 34.34
CA HIS A 12 17.26 -0.40 33.82
C HIS A 12 18.72 0.10 33.88
N VAL A 13 19.63 -0.63 34.52
CA VAL A 13 21.04 -0.20 34.71
C VAL A 13 22.03 -0.92 33.78
N ILE A 14 21.61 -1.99 33.07
CA ILE A 14 22.47 -2.74 32.12
C ILE A 14 22.15 -2.38 30.65
N CYS A 15 21.85 -1.11 30.38
CA CYS A 15 21.86 -0.56 29.02
C CYS A 15 22.93 0.52 28.81
N ILE A 16 23.77 0.81 29.82
CA ILE A 16 24.75 1.92 29.76
C ILE A 16 26.19 1.44 29.45
N LEU A 17 26.47 0.13 29.38
CA LEU A 17 27.84 -0.38 29.22
C LEU A 17 28.02 -1.49 28.16
N VAL A 18 27.39 -1.35 26.99
CA VAL A 18 27.78 -2.15 25.81
C VAL A 18 28.34 -1.21 24.75
N SER A 19 29.67 -1.23 24.62
CA SER A 19 30.40 -0.61 23.52
C SER A 19 29.79 -1.02 22.17
N PRO A 20 29.68 -0.10 21.20
CA PRO A 20 29.05 -0.39 19.92
C PRO A 20 29.84 -1.48 19.19
N ILE A 21 29.13 -2.49 18.72
CA ILE A 21 29.62 -3.52 17.80
C ILE A 21 30.32 -2.80 16.62
N PRO A 22 31.59 -3.12 16.30
CA PRO A 22 32.29 -2.48 15.19
C PRO A 22 31.65 -2.93 13.87
N GLY A 23 30.95 -2.01 13.21
CA GLY A 23 30.30 -2.26 11.91
C GLY A 23 29.03 -1.45 11.63
N CYS A 24 28.46 -0.76 12.62
CA CYS A 24 27.31 0.13 12.41
C CYS A 24 27.74 1.60 12.36
N HIS A 25 28.02 2.12 11.17
CA HIS A 25 27.76 3.55 10.96
C HIS A 25 26.24 3.75 10.92
N SER A 26 25.62 3.95 12.07
CA SER A 26 24.32 4.64 12.11
C SER A 26 24.57 5.98 11.43
N ARG A 27 23.88 6.28 10.31
CA ARG A 27 23.74 7.69 9.96
C ARG A 27 23.12 8.36 11.18
N SER A 28 23.80 9.35 11.75
CA SER A 28 23.18 10.24 12.73
C SER A 28 21.90 10.78 12.09
N CYS A 29 20.78 10.68 12.79
CA CYS A 29 19.56 11.36 12.35
C CYS A 29 19.79 12.87 12.30
N ASP A 30 19.04 13.54 11.44
CA ASP A 30 19.06 14.99 11.29
C ASP A 30 18.35 15.65 12.48
N LYS A 31 18.85 16.81 12.88
CA LYS A 31 18.22 17.66 13.90
C LYS A 31 18.00 19.04 13.31
N ILE A 32 16.83 19.62 13.56
CA ILE A 32 16.62 21.03 13.29
C ILE A 32 17.44 21.80 14.32
N ASN A 33 18.42 22.59 13.87
CA ASN A 33 19.30 23.33 14.77
C ASN A 33 18.91 24.80 14.87
N ALA A 34 18.42 25.38 13.78
CA ALA A 34 17.96 26.76 13.76
C ALA A 34 16.99 26.93 12.59
N ALA A 35 16.16 27.98 12.66
CA ALA A 35 15.39 28.39 11.51
C ALA A 35 15.18 29.90 11.51
N PHE A 36 14.95 30.47 10.34
CA PHE A 36 14.64 31.88 10.19
C PHE A 36 13.75 32.11 8.96
N THR A 37 13.07 33.25 8.95
CA THR A 37 12.23 33.73 7.85
C THR A 37 12.79 35.04 7.32
N VAL A 38 12.50 35.36 6.07
CA VAL A 38 12.99 36.62 5.47
C VAL A 38 11.87 37.29 4.71
N GLY A 39 11.54 38.53 5.11
CA GLY A 39 10.46 39.31 4.50
C GLY A 39 9.14 38.54 4.45
N ASP A 40 8.40 38.73 3.35
CA ASP A 40 7.12 38.06 3.08
C ASP A 40 7.28 36.84 2.14
N ASP A 41 8.43 36.16 2.15
CA ASP A 41 8.77 35.03 1.25
C ASP A 41 7.88 33.78 1.42
N ASN A 42 6.84 33.84 2.27
CA ASN A 42 5.92 32.74 2.58
C ASN A 42 6.65 31.39 2.83
N ALA A 43 7.84 31.47 3.41
CA ALA A 43 8.73 30.34 3.63
C ALA A 43 9.57 30.53 4.88
N THR A 44 10.07 29.41 5.41
CA THR A 44 11.10 29.39 6.45
C THR A 44 12.31 28.61 5.98
N TYR A 45 13.50 29.11 6.30
CA TYR A 45 14.77 28.43 6.09
C TYR A 45 15.08 27.64 7.35
N ILE A 46 15.05 26.32 7.25
CA ILE A 46 15.36 25.39 8.34
C ILE A 46 16.79 24.93 8.14
N LEU A 47 17.61 24.95 9.20
CA LEU A 47 19.02 24.62 9.16
C LEU A 47 19.30 23.33 9.95
N SER A 48 20.08 22.43 9.35
CA SER A 48 20.55 21.18 9.97
C SER A 48 22.02 20.94 9.58
N GLY A 49 22.92 20.97 10.56
CA GLY A 49 24.35 20.77 10.35
C GLY A 49 24.94 21.79 9.37
N THR A 50 25.26 21.34 8.15
CA THR A 50 25.81 22.16 7.05
C THR A 50 24.83 22.32 5.88
N GLN A 51 23.57 21.98 6.10
CA GLN A 51 22.51 22.01 5.10
C GLN A 51 21.34 22.89 5.53
N PHE A 52 20.54 23.28 4.55
CA PHE A 52 19.25 23.94 4.76
C PHE A 52 18.15 23.29 3.93
N ILE A 53 16.92 23.53 4.38
CA ILE A 53 15.69 23.35 3.63
C ILE A 53 14.95 24.69 3.62
N LYS A 54 14.63 25.22 2.44
CA LYS A 54 13.59 26.24 2.28
C LYS A 54 12.25 25.51 2.29
N TYR A 55 11.45 25.74 3.32
CA TYR A 55 10.13 25.14 3.52
C TYR A 55 9.06 26.15 3.15
N SER A 56 8.22 25.82 2.17
CA SER A 56 7.15 26.68 1.69
C SER A 56 5.91 26.53 2.55
N PHE A 57 5.35 27.65 3.02
CA PHE A 57 4.07 27.66 3.73
C PHE A 57 2.87 27.51 2.80
N VAL A 58 3.02 27.89 1.52
CA VAL A 58 1.99 27.75 0.49
C VAL A 58 1.77 26.28 0.16
N HIS A 59 2.87 25.55 -0.03
CA HIS A 59 2.83 24.14 -0.40
C HIS A 59 2.87 23.19 0.79
N ASP A 60 3.09 23.72 2.00
CA ASP A 60 3.31 22.97 3.23
C ASP A 60 4.31 21.81 3.06
N SER A 61 5.47 22.11 2.46
CA SER A 61 6.50 21.12 2.12
C SER A 61 7.86 21.78 1.87
N GLU A 62 8.92 20.97 1.88
CA GLU A 62 10.23 21.35 1.35
C GLU A 62 10.16 21.76 -0.14
N GLU A 63 10.77 22.89 -0.47
CA GLU A 63 10.86 23.44 -1.83
C GLU A 63 12.29 23.30 -2.36
N THR A 64 13.27 23.81 -1.62
CA THR A 64 14.69 23.76 -1.99
C THR A 64 15.53 23.16 -0.87
N VAL A 65 16.49 22.31 -1.23
CA VAL A 65 17.45 21.69 -0.30
C VAL A 65 18.87 21.97 -0.79
N GLY A 66 19.75 22.42 0.10
CA GLY A 66 21.12 22.75 -0.28
C GLY A 66 22.08 22.83 0.90
N GLY A 67 23.36 23.13 0.60
CA GLY A 67 24.36 23.42 1.62
C GLY A 67 24.31 24.88 2.07
N LEU A 68 24.65 25.17 3.33
CA LEU A 68 24.67 26.54 3.86
C LEU A 68 25.59 27.48 3.07
N SER A 69 26.70 26.96 2.52
CA SER A 69 27.59 27.74 1.66
C SER A 69 26.92 28.22 0.37
N LYS A 70 25.95 27.48 -0.17
CA LYS A 70 25.18 27.91 -1.35
C LYS A 70 24.21 29.04 -1.02
N LEU A 71 23.79 29.16 0.24
CA LEU A 71 23.04 30.31 0.72
C LEU A 71 23.94 31.53 0.96
N GLY A 72 25.26 31.45 0.75
CA GLY A 72 26.18 32.54 1.10
C GLY A 72 26.45 32.67 2.61
N LEU A 73 25.98 31.71 3.41
CA LEU A 73 26.36 31.63 4.82
C LEU A 73 27.81 31.17 4.94
N SER A 74 28.49 31.66 5.97
CA SER A 74 29.95 31.57 6.09
C SER A 74 30.44 30.11 6.02
N PRO A 75 31.54 29.80 5.29
CA PRO A 75 32.04 28.43 5.08
C PRO A 75 32.37 27.63 6.35
N GLY A 76 32.51 28.30 7.51
CA GLY A 76 32.76 27.68 8.82
C GLY A 76 31.53 27.55 9.72
N LEU A 77 30.35 28.02 9.29
CA LEU A 77 29.12 27.89 10.08
C LEU A 77 28.63 26.44 10.01
N VAL A 78 28.99 25.66 11.03
CA VAL A 78 28.55 24.26 11.20
C VAL A 78 27.66 24.16 12.42
N LYS A 79 26.44 23.63 12.21
CA LYS A 79 25.45 23.37 13.26
C LYS A 79 25.14 24.64 14.07
N PRO A 80 24.50 25.66 13.46
CA PRO A 80 24.11 26.89 14.17
C PRO A 80 23.26 26.56 15.39
N ASP A 81 23.38 27.33 16.47
CA ASP A 81 22.68 27.03 17.73
C ASP A 81 21.27 27.65 17.76
N ALA A 82 21.10 28.82 17.15
CA ALA A 82 19.81 29.48 16.98
C ALA A 82 19.86 30.46 15.81
N ALA A 83 18.69 30.89 15.32
CA ALA A 83 18.60 31.99 14.36
C ALA A 83 17.32 32.79 14.55
N PHE A 84 17.34 34.07 14.20
CA PHE A 84 16.17 34.93 14.19
C PHE A 84 16.34 36.06 13.17
N THR A 85 15.25 36.74 12.84
CA THR A 85 15.24 37.86 11.90
C THR A 85 14.84 39.15 12.60
N MET A 86 15.65 40.18 12.46
CA MET A 86 15.43 41.46 13.12
C MET A 86 15.85 42.59 12.19
N ASN A 87 15.00 43.61 12.06
CA ASN A 87 15.24 44.77 11.19
C ASN A 87 15.64 44.39 9.75
N GLY A 88 14.98 43.36 9.19
CA GLY A 88 15.24 42.87 7.83
C GLY A 88 16.56 42.08 7.66
N ALA A 89 17.31 41.85 8.73
CA ALA A 89 18.55 41.07 8.71
C ALA A 89 18.40 39.75 9.48
N VAL A 90 19.02 38.70 8.97
CA VAL A 90 19.08 37.38 9.61
C VAL A 90 20.25 37.36 10.57
N HIS A 91 20.00 36.96 11.81
CA HIS A 91 21.00 36.80 12.86
C HIS A 91 21.14 35.32 13.17
N ILE A 92 22.33 34.76 12.98
CA ILE A 92 22.62 33.35 13.26
C ILE A 92 23.59 33.28 14.43
N LEU A 93 23.22 32.51 15.45
CA LEU A 93 23.95 32.39 16.69
C LEU A 93 24.79 31.11 16.67
N LYS A 94 26.04 31.23 17.12
CA LYS A 94 26.91 30.10 17.38
C LYS A 94 27.75 30.38 18.62
N ARG A 95 27.59 29.57 19.66
CA ARG A 95 28.23 29.76 20.96
C ARG A 95 27.93 31.16 21.51
N CYS A 96 28.94 32.05 21.55
CA CYS A 96 28.81 33.42 22.02
C CYS A 96 28.77 34.44 20.86
N GLU A 97 28.81 33.99 19.60
CA GLU A 97 28.90 34.83 18.41
C GLU A 97 27.53 34.95 17.74
N ILE A 98 27.25 36.13 17.18
CA ILE A 98 26.08 36.42 16.38
C ILE A 98 26.55 36.95 15.03
N PHE A 99 26.26 36.20 13.97
CA PHE A 99 26.56 36.57 12.60
C PHE A 99 25.34 37.22 11.97
N ARG A 100 25.49 38.47 11.50
CA ARG A 100 24.43 39.23 10.84
C ARG A 100 24.56 39.11 9.33
N TYR A 101 23.47 38.73 8.67
CA TYR A 101 23.38 38.55 7.23
C TYR A 101 22.23 39.38 6.66
N ARG A 102 22.45 39.93 5.47
CA ARG A 102 21.39 40.54 4.66
C ARG A 102 21.15 39.69 3.42
N MET A 103 19.89 39.58 3.02
CA MET A 103 19.52 38.93 1.78
C MET A 103 19.97 39.76 0.58
N SER A 104 20.55 39.09 -0.41
CA SER A 104 21.03 39.62 -1.67
C SER A 104 20.49 38.75 -2.80
N GLY A 105 19.83 39.36 -3.78
CA GLY A 105 19.15 38.62 -4.85
C GLY A 105 17.98 37.76 -4.35
N GLU A 106 17.65 36.68 -5.07
CA GLU A 106 16.45 35.88 -4.82
C GLU A 106 16.56 34.89 -3.64
N ALA A 107 17.76 34.52 -3.18
CA ALA A 107 17.93 33.57 -2.07
C ALA A 107 19.37 33.45 -1.52
N THR A 108 20.23 34.45 -1.69
CA THR A 108 21.61 34.40 -1.15
C THR A 108 21.80 35.42 -0.04
N PHE A 109 22.69 35.14 0.89
CA PHE A 109 22.95 35.94 2.06
C PHE A 109 24.39 36.41 2.06
N VAL A 110 24.58 37.69 2.37
CA VAL A 110 25.91 38.29 2.51
C VAL A 110 26.10 38.66 3.96
N LYS A 111 27.21 38.24 4.56
CA LYS A 111 27.57 38.62 5.93
C LYS A 111 27.83 40.13 5.96
N GLU A 112 27.08 40.84 6.79
CA GLU A 112 27.24 42.30 6.98
C GLU A 112 28.06 42.63 8.21
N GLY A 113 28.03 41.76 9.22
CA GLY A 113 28.71 42.01 10.48
C GLY A 113 28.66 40.83 11.43
N GLU A 114 29.28 41.03 12.58
CA GLU A 114 29.37 40.06 13.66
C GLU A 114 29.39 40.81 14.99
N THR A 115 28.74 40.23 16.00
CA THR A 115 28.76 40.73 17.38
C THR A 115 28.68 39.55 18.35
N THR A 116 28.58 39.80 19.66
CA THR A 116 28.46 38.75 20.68
C THR A 116 27.07 38.68 21.30
N THR A 117 26.70 37.52 21.84
CA THR A 117 25.44 37.34 22.59
C THR A 117 25.34 38.31 23.77
N HIS A 118 26.44 38.50 24.50
CA HIS A 118 26.50 39.45 25.61
C HIS A 118 26.21 40.91 25.22
N SER A 119 26.61 41.34 24.01
CA SER A 119 26.33 42.70 23.53
C SER A 119 24.83 42.99 23.37
N LEU A 120 24.01 41.95 23.20
CA LEU A 120 22.56 42.03 23.11
C LEU A 120 21.87 41.55 24.40
N GLY A 121 22.56 41.35 25.52
CA GLY A 121 21.95 40.88 26.77
C GLY A 121 21.59 39.38 26.80
N LEU A 122 22.12 38.58 25.86
CA LEU A 122 21.89 37.13 25.80
C LEU A 122 23.03 36.31 26.41
N PRO A 123 22.74 35.14 27.00
CA PRO A 123 23.77 34.17 27.37
C PRO A 123 24.41 33.54 26.12
N CYS A 124 25.59 32.93 26.28
CA CYS A 124 26.15 32.04 25.26
C CYS A 124 25.35 30.74 25.12
N ASP A 125 25.58 30.04 24.01
CA ASP A 125 24.99 28.74 23.68
C ASP A 125 23.45 28.78 23.71
N VAL A 126 22.85 29.86 23.19
CA VAL A 126 21.38 29.98 23.06
C VAL A 126 20.82 28.74 22.38
N ASP A 127 19.81 28.13 22.99
CA ASP A 127 19.27 26.83 22.58
C ASP A 127 18.31 26.97 21.39
N ALA A 128 17.55 28.06 21.34
CA ALA A 128 16.67 28.39 20.22
C ALA A 128 16.39 29.90 20.19
N ALA A 129 16.03 30.43 19.02
CA ALA A 129 15.52 31.79 18.88
C ALA A 129 14.49 31.83 17.75
N ILE A 130 13.60 32.82 17.79
CA ILE A 130 12.53 32.98 16.81
C ILE A 130 12.11 34.45 16.72
N SER A 131 11.79 34.87 15.50
CA SER A 131 11.06 36.10 15.25
C SER A 131 9.65 35.73 14.83
N TRP A 132 8.66 36.11 15.63
CA TRP A 132 7.28 35.72 15.41
C TRP A 132 6.32 36.66 16.14
N ALA A 133 5.18 36.98 15.51
CA ALA A 133 4.15 37.88 16.03
C ALA A 133 4.67 39.26 16.49
N GLY A 134 5.63 39.83 15.74
CA GLY A 134 6.22 41.14 16.05
C GLY A 134 7.21 41.13 17.21
N HIS A 135 7.55 39.96 17.76
CA HIS A 135 8.50 39.79 18.84
C HIS A 135 9.71 38.97 18.39
N VAL A 136 10.86 39.23 19.00
CA VAL A 136 12.04 38.40 18.89
C VAL A 136 12.29 37.76 20.26
N LEU A 137 12.28 36.44 20.31
CA LEU A 137 12.46 35.65 21.53
C LEU A 137 13.68 34.74 21.38
N ALA A 138 14.41 34.56 22.48
CA ALA A 138 15.48 33.59 22.62
C ALA A 138 15.24 32.68 23.82
N PHE A 139 15.73 31.45 23.74
CA PHE A 139 15.48 30.39 24.72
C PHE A 139 16.81 29.79 25.15
N LYS A 140 16.99 29.63 26.47
CA LYS A 140 18.16 28.97 27.05
C LYS A 140 17.79 28.26 28.35
N GLY A 141 18.06 26.95 28.40
CA GLY A 141 17.65 26.09 29.49
C GLY A 141 16.14 26.13 29.65
N CYS A 142 15.67 26.59 30.80
CA CYS A 142 14.25 26.74 31.11
C CYS A 142 13.74 28.19 31.02
N ASN A 143 14.52 29.11 30.44
CA ASN A 143 14.23 30.54 30.47
C ASN A 143 13.98 31.11 29.06
N ILE A 144 13.21 32.20 29.01
CA ILE A 144 12.88 32.98 27.82
C ILE A 144 13.46 34.39 28.00
N TRP A 145 14.06 34.90 26.93
CA TRP A 145 14.48 36.28 26.78
C TRP A 145 13.71 36.92 25.63
N LYS A 146 13.28 38.16 25.83
CA LYS A 146 12.55 38.95 24.83
C LYS A 146 13.34 40.19 24.46
N TYR A 147 13.47 40.46 23.17
CA TYR A 147 14.12 41.67 22.70
C TYR A 147 13.24 42.90 22.96
N ASP A 148 13.79 43.88 23.66
CA ASP A 148 13.19 45.18 23.89
C ASP A 148 13.74 46.19 22.87
N VAL A 149 12.82 46.81 22.12
CA VAL A 149 13.17 47.74 21.05
C VAL A 149 13.70 49.07 21.58
N SER A 150 13.31 49.45 22.80
CA SER A 150 13.72 50.71 23.43
C SER A 150 15.13 50.64 24.03
N THR A 151 15.50 49.50 24.62
CA THR A 151 16.84 49.29 25.20
C THR A 151 17.82 48.67 24.22
N HIS A 152 17.33 48.14 23.09
CA HIS A 152 18.11 47.37 22.11
C HIS A 152 18.79 46.13 22.73
N GLN A 153 18.20 45.56 23.78
CA GLN A 153 18.71 44.39 24.48
C GLN A 153 17.62 43.33 24.67
N PHE A 154 18.06 42.09 24.88
CA PHE A 154 17.21 41.01 25.36
C PHE A 154 17.10 41.05 26.87
N GLU A 155 15.87 41.03 27.37
CA GLU A 155 15.55 41.03 28.79
C GLU A 155 14.86 39.71 29.18
N PRO A 156 15.08 39.20 30.41
CA PRO A 156 14.39 38.01 30.89
C PRO A 156 12.86 38.20 30.92
N GLU A 157 12.13 37.36 30.20
CA GLU A 157 10.66 37.37 30.14
C GLU A 157 10.03 36.39 31.16
N GLY A 158 10.71 35.26 31.42
CA GLY A 158 10.25 34.24 32.37
C GLY A 158 10.55 32.80 31.93
N PRO A 159 10.01 31.79 32.63
CA PRO A 159 10.29 30.39 32.31
C PRO A 159 9.46 29.85 31.14
N VAL A 160 10.03 28.90 30.39
CA VAL A 160 9.40 28.24 29.22
C VAL A 160 8.11 27.48 29.56
N GLU A 161 8.04 26.93 30.77
CA GLU A 161 6.91 26.14 31.26
C GLU A 161 5.61 26.95 31.30
N LYS A 162 5.69 28.26 31.59
CA LYS A 162 4.52 29.16 31.56
C LYS A 162 3.92 29.32 30.15
N ARG A 163 4.66 28.97 29.11
CA ARG A 163 4.20 28.94 27.70
C ARG A 163 3.81 27.53 27.24
N GLY A 164 3.84 26.54 28.14
CA GLY A 164 3.57 25.13 27.81
C GLY A 164 4.68 24.43 27.04
N LEU A 165 5.93 24.89 27.16
CA LEU A 165 7.09 24.37 26.44
C LEU A 165 8.07 23.65 27.38
N PRO A 166 8.82 22.64 26.90
CA PRO A 166 9.88 22.00 27.67
C PRO A 166 11.15 22.86 27.70
N CYS A 167 12.03 22.57 28.66
CA CYS A 167 13.38 23.15 28.71
C CYS A 167 14.30 22.59 27.61
N ASN A 168 15.37 23.35 27.33
CA ASN A 168 16.47 22.99 26.44
C ASN A 168 16.00 22.70 25.01
N LEU A 169 15.18 23.58 24.42
CA LEU A 169 14.70 23.43 23.04
C LEU A 169 15.87 23.20 22.06
N ASP A 170 15.65 22.44 21.01
CA ASP A 170 16.65 22.24 19.95
C ASP A 170 16.54 23.30 18.86
N ALA A 171 15.34 23.86 18.66
CA ALA A 171 15.08 24.95 17.72
C ALA A 171 13.71 25.58 17.98
N ALA A 172 13.53 26.79 17.46
CA ALA A 172 12.25 27.45 17.29
C ALA A 172 12.14 27.93 15.83
N VAL A 173 10.98 27.72 15.23
CA VAL A 173 10.73 27.88 13.81
C VAL A 173 9.46 28.69 13.64
N GLN A 174 9.53 29.82 12.95
CA GLN A 174 8.30 30.53 12.58
C GLN A 174 7.50 29.65 11.61
N TRP A 175 6.19 29.54 11.85
CA TRP A 175 5.32 28.65 11.11
C TRP A 175 4.12 29.39 10.57
N LYS A 176 4.02 29.53 9.24
CA LYS A 176 3.01 30.38 8.59
C LYS A 176 3.09 31.83 9.12
N SER A 177 2.12 32.68 8.77
CA SER A 177 2.18 34.13 9.08
C SER A 177 2.14 34.44 10.58
N SER A 178 1.41 33.67 11.40
CA SER A 178 1.22 33.96 12.83
C SER A 178 1.43 32.76 13.76
N GLY A 179 2.04 31.66 13.31
CA GLY A 179 2.34 30.50 14.15
C GLY A 179 3.83 30.29 14.43
N ALA A 180 4.11 29.33 15.31
CA ALA A 180 5.47 28.91 15.65
C ALA A 180 5.51 27.40 15.95
N ILE A 181 6.65 26.78 15.66
CA ILE A 181 6.98 25.42 16.07
C ILE A 181 8.22 25.45 16.96
N PHE A 182 8.17 24.77 18.09
CA PHE A 182 9.28 24.61 19.03
C PHE A 182 9.66 23.14 19.05
N VAL A 183 10.94 22.82 18.82
CA VAL A 183 11.42 21.44 18.63
C VAL A 183 12.24 21.02 19.82
N ARG A 184 12.05 19.78 20.30
CA ARG A 184 12.92 19.12 21.28
C ARG A 184 12.99 17.62 20.99
N GLY A 185 14.17 17.14 20.63
CA GLY A 185 14.39 15.75 20.27
C GLY A 185 13.52 15.35 19.05
N ALA A 186 12.73 14.30 19.23
CA ALA A 186 11.79 13.79 18.22
C ALA A 186 10.39 14.43 18.32
N GLN A 187 10.24 15.43 19.18
CA GLN A 187 8.95 16.05 19.47
C GLN A 187 8.96 17.53 19.10
N PHE A 188 7.77 18.05 18.79
CA PHE A 188 7.57 19.48 18.63
C PHE A 188 6.24 19.95 19.21
N TRP A 189 6.20 21.23 19.58
CA TRP A 189 5.00 21.94 20.02
C TRP A 189 4.68 22.99 18.99
N LYS A 190 3.41 23.14 18.67
CA LYS A 190 2.92 24.08 17.66
C LYS A 190 2.04 25.12 18.32
N PHE A 191 2.34 26.39 18.09
CA PHE A 191 1.47 27.50 18.40
C PHE A 191 0.77 27.97 17.12
N ASP A 192 -0.55 28.02 17.16
CA ASP A 192 -1.37 28.72 16.16
C ASP A 192 -2.16 29.84 16.86
N THR A 193 -3.10 29.47 17.74
CA THR A 193 -3.81 30.37 18.68
C THR A 193 -3.50 30.02 20.14
N VAL A 194 -3.27 28.74 20.39
CA VAL A 194 -2.85 28.17 21.68
C VAL A 194 -1.71 27.19 21.42
N MET A 195 -0.88 26.94 22.43
CA MET A 195 0.18 25.92 22.37
C MET A 195 -0.45 24.52 22.35
N ARG A 196 -0.08 23.70 21.36
CA ARG A 196 -0.50 22.30 21.22
C ARG A 196 0.72 21.39 21.08
N GLY A 197 0.60 20.14 21.52
CA GLY A 197 1.66 19.12 21.43
C GLY A 197 1.90 18.42 22.76
N PRO A 198 2.94 17.57 22.86
CA PRO A 198 3.93 17.30 21.81
C PRO A 198 3.36 16.50 20.63
N PHE A 199 3.78 16.85 19.42
CA PHE A 199 3.63 16.09 18.18
C PHE A 199 4.96 15.43 17.80
N HIS A 200 4.94 14.43 16.93
CA HIS A 200 6.17 13.78 16.49
C HIS A 200 6.76 14.51 15.28
N THR A 201 8.07 14.80 15.25
CA THR A 201 8.71 15.58 14.15
C THR A 201 8.57 14.94 12.78
N ASP A 202 8.27 13.65 12.72
CA ASP A 202 7.94 12.96 11.47
C ASP A 202 6.60 13.40 10.84
N GLU A 203 5.75 14.13 11.56
CA GLU A 203 4.54 14.74 11.01
C GLU A 203 4.84 15.97 10.12
N LEU A 204 6.04 16.55 10.22
CA LEU A 204 6.46 17.66 9.35
C LEU A 204 6.75 17.15 7.94
N ASN A 205 6.35 17.85 6.88
CA ASN A 205 6.60 17.47 5.48
C ASN A 205 8.06 17.75 5.03
N ILE A 206 9.01 17.26 5.82
CA ILE A 206 10.45 17.26 5.58
C ILE A 206 10.86 15.82 5.25
N CYS A 207 11.13 15.54 3.97
CA CYS A 207 11.43 14.19 3.48
C CYS A 207 12.88 14.03 3.03
N SER A 208 13.59 15.12 2.78
CA SER A 208 15.02 15.10 2.46
C SER A 208 15.91 14.79 3.66
N TRP A 209 15.40 15.05 4.87
CA TRP A 209 16.05 14.74 6.14
C TRP A 209 15.33 13.62 6.89
N TYR A 210 16.12 12.83 7.62
CA TYR A 210 15.62 11.83 8.53
C TYR A 210 15.67 12.41 9.94
N LEU A 211 14.60 13.13 10.33
CA LEU A 211 14.49 13.72 11.66
C LEU A 211 14.47 12.61 12.72
N CYS A 212 15.22 12.78 13.79
CA CYS A 212 15.31 11.81 14.88
C CYS A 212 13.91 11.42 15.39
N GLY A 213 13.59 10.12 15.51
CA GLY A 213 12.26 9.67 15.95
C GLY A 213 11.78 8.33 15.37
N GLU A 214 12.58 7.28 15.49
CA GLU A 214 12.29 5.87 15.09
C GLU A 214 12.16 5.52 13.59
N ALA A 215 13.17 4.77 13.12
CA ALA A 215 13.20 3.99 11.88
C ALA A 215 13.83 2.61 12.09
N ASP A 216 14.04 2.22 13.35
CA ASP A 216 14.70 0.95 13.67
C ASP A 216 13.87 -0.23 13.18
N TRP A 217 12.54 -0.08 13.21
CA TRP A 217 11.60 -1.03 12.64
C TRP A 217 11.85 -1.33 11.15
N MET A 218 12.39 -0.37 10.38
CA MET A 218 12.68 -0.59 8.95
C MET A 218 13.88 -1.53 8.74
N ARG A 219 14.66 -1.81 9.80
CA ARG A 219 15.81 -2.73 9.77
C ARG A 219 15.50 -4.05 10.47
N GLU A 220 14.42 -4.12 11.23
CA GLU A 220 13.95 -5.36 11.83
C GLU A 220 13.63 -6.39 10.74
N LYS A 221 14.07 -7.63 10.97
CA LYS A 221 13.68 -8.76 10.14
C LYS A 221 12.35 -9.31 10.64
N ARG A 222 11.48 -9.70 9.71
CA ARG A 222 10.23 -10.38 10.04
C ARG A 222 10.46 -11.87 10.27
N VAL A 223 10.09 -12.36 11.45
CA VAL A 223 10.17 -13.77 11.88
C VAL A 223 8.76 -14.30 12.18
N GLY A 224 8.55 -15.60 11.94
CA GLY A 224 7.29 -16.31 12.21
C GLY A 224 6.41 -16.51 10.97
N ASN A 225 5.21 -17.05 11.19
CA ASN A 225 4.19 -17.19 10.15
C ASN A 225 3.79 -15.81 9.61
N MET A 226 3.60 -15.73 8.30
CA MET A 226 3.24 -14.49 7.61
C MET A 226 2.26 -14.78 6.47
N SER A 227 1.33 -13.86 6.28
CA SER A 227 0.51 -13.77 5.06
C SER A 227 1.14 -12.77 4.11
N CYS A 228 1.19 -13.02 2.81
CA CYS A 228 1.77 -12.04 1.88
C CYS A 228 0.65 -11.31 1.16
N ASN A 229 0.51 -10.02 1.41
CA ASN A 229 -0.61 -9.22 0.91
C ASN A 229 -1.98 -9.84 1.22
N GLY A 230 -2.15 -10.30 2.46
CA GLY A 230 -3.39 -10.87 2.97
C GLY A 230 -3.60 -12.38 2.73
N ASP A 231 -2.73 -13.06 1.96
CA ASP A 231 -2.84 -14.50 1.71
C ASP A 231 -1.48 -15.21 1.84
N GLU A 232 -1.36 -16.17 2.76
CA GLU A 232 -0.15 -16.96 2.97
C GLU A 232 0.29 -17.73 1.72
N ARG A 233 -0.67 -18.09 0.86
CA ARG A 233 -0.41 -18.87 -0.35
C ARG A 233 0.37 -18.09 -1.39
N LEU A 234 0.37 -16.75 -1.29
CA LEU A 234 1.14 -15.84 -2.15
C LEU A 234 2.61 -15.71 -1.74
N CYS A 235 2.99 -16.10 -0.53
CA CYS A 235 4.37 -15.92 -0.05
C CYS A 235 5.45 -16.63 -0.89
N PRO A 236 5.21 -17.82 -1.47
CA PRO A 236 6.15 -18.48 -2.36
C PRO A 236 6.19 -17.87 -3.78
N LEU A 237 5.22 -17.04 -4.17
CA LEU A 237 5.14 -16.48 -5.51
C LEU A 237 6.09 -15.28 -5.64
N ARG A 238 6.71 -15.14 -6.82
CA ARG A 238 7.53 -13.99 -7.21
C ARG A 238 6.67 -12.78 -7.56
N LEU A 239 7.27 -11.59 -7.57
CA LEU A 239 6.56 -10.34 -7.94
C LEU A 239 5.89 -10.44 -9.34
N ASP A 240 6.56 -11.08 -10.30
CA ASP A 240 6.07 -11.34 -11.66
C ASP A 240 4.96 -12.42 -11.74
N GLN A 241 4.65 -13.07 -10.62
CA GLN A 241 3.64 -14.14 -10.49
C GLN A 241 2.44 -13.76 -9.62
N VAL A 242 2.35 -12.50 -9.19
CA VAL A 242 1.23 -11.99 -8.38
C VAL A 242 0.56 -10.83 -9.09
N THR A 243 -0.73 -10.64 -8.83
CA THR A 243 -1.52 -9.50 -9.28
C THR A 243 -1.77 -8.55 -8.11
N MET A 244 -1.61 -7.24 -8.32
CA MET A 244 -1.86 -6.19 -7.34
C MET A 244 -2.98 -5.26 -7.81
N ALA A 245 -3.83 -4.81 -6.87
CA ALA A 245 -4.74 -3.71 -7.14
C ALA A 245 -3.94 -2.40 -7.24
N GLY A 246 -4.11 -1.69 -8.35
CA GLY A 246 -3.40 -0.46 -8.66
C GLY A 246 -4.31 0.76 -8.61
N LEU A 247 -3.75 1.88 -8.15
CA LEU A 247 -4.39 3.19 -8.15
C LEU A 247 -3.75 4.05 -9.24
N HIS A 248 -4.54 4.40 -10.24
CA HIS A 248 -4.14 5.31 -11.32
C HIS A 248 -4.03 6.74 -10.80
N ASN A 249 -2.98 7.45 -11.23
CA ASN A 249 -2.72 8.85 -10.87
C ASN A 249 -2.92 9.10 -9.37
N ALA A 250 -2.28 8.30 -8.52
CA ALA A 250 -2.39 8.35 -7.07
C ALA A 250 -2.01 9.72 -6.46
N GLY A 251 -1.40 10.61 -7.24
CA GLY A 251 -1.14 11.99 -6.87
C GLY A 251 -2.30 12.98 -7.11
N SER A 252 -3.42 12.56 -7.69
CA SER A 252 -4.57 13.42 -8.07
C SER A 252 -5.78 13.29 -7.13
N GLY A 253 -5.57 12.73 -5.92
CA GLY A 253 -6.65 12.63 -4.93
C GLY A 253 -7.07 13.95 -4.29
N TYR A 254 -6.19 14.96 -4.33
CA TYR A 254 -6.35 16.30 -3.72
C TYR A 254 -6.94 16.26 -2.30
N ASP A 255 -6.19 15.69 -1.35
CA ASP A 255 -6.53 15.78 0.07
C ASP A 255 -6.73 17.27 0.43
N GLU A 256 -7.93 17.64 0.89
CA GLU A 256 -8.33 18.97 1.41
C GLU A 256 -8.65 20.12 0.41
N VAL A 257 -8.46 19.95 -0.91
CA VAL A 257 -8.86 20.96 -1.91
C VAL A 257 -9.87 20.38 -2.90
N GLY A 258 -11.15 20.67 -2.69
CA GLY A 258 -12.18 20.41 -3.68
C GLY A 258 -12.18 21.50 -4.75
N PHE A 259 -11.96 21.16 -6.02
CA PHE A 259 -12.12 22.08 -7.15
C PHE A 259 -13.59 22.20 -7.60
N GLY A 260 -14.53 21.79 -6.76
CA GLY A 260 -15.96 21.78 -7.06
C GLY A 260 -16.26 20.91 -8.29
N PHE A 261 -16.89 21.51 -9.30
CA PHE A 261 -17.29 20.81 -10.52
C PHE A 261 -16.10 20.28 -11.36
N LEU A 262 -14.89 20.83 -11.17
CA LEU A 262 -13.70 20.38 -11.91
C LEU A 262 -13.18 19.03 -11.43
N ASN A 263 -13.55 18.57 -10.22
CA ASN A 263 -13.17 17.24 -9.71
C ASN A 263 -13.56 16.12 -10.68
N CYS A 264 -14.68 16.29 -11.38
CA CYS A 264 -15.17 15.42 -12.45
C CYS A 264 -14.09 15.03 -13.48
N TRP A 265 -13.15 15.93 -13.76
CA TRP A 265 -12.12 15.77 -14.80
C TRP A 265 -10.69 15.64 -14.27
N LEU A 266 -10.49 15.89 -12.97
CA LEU A 266 -9.16 16.04 -12.39
C LEU A 266 -8.85 14.99 -11.32
N GLN A 267 -9.86 14.55 -10.58
CA GLN A 267 -9.68 13.68 -9.43
C GLN A 267 -9.86 12.22 -9.83
N ASN A 268 -8.87 11.37 -9.56
CA ASN A 268 -8.93 9.93 -9.85
C ASN A 268 -9.32 9.08 -8.63
N HIS A 269 -9.33 9.69 -7.44
CA HIS A 269 -9.80 9.09 -6.20
C HIS A 269 -10.10 10.14 -5.12
N ALA A 270 -10.94 9.81 -4.15
CA ALA A 270 -11.37 10.67 -3.06
C ALA A 270 -10.70 10.33 -1.71
N LEU A 271 -10.14 9.13 -1.55
CA LEU A 271 -9.48 8.73 -0.31
C LEU A 271 -7.97 8.99 -0.34
N SER A 272 -7.40 9.33 0.83
CA SER A 272 -5.96 9.43 1.01
C SER A 272 -5.24 8.12 0.73
N ILE A 273 -3.95 8.19 0.38
CA ILE A 273 -3.12 7.02 0.05
C ILE A 273 -3.17 5.96 1.15
N ASN A 274 -3.07 6.35 2.42
CA ASN A 274 -3.14 5.41 3.53
C ASN A 274 -4.49 4.65 3.58
N LYS A 275 -5.60 5.35 3.31
CA LYS A 275 -6.94 4.74 3.27
C LYS A 275 -7.08 3.81 2.06
N GLN A 276 -6.58 4.20 0.89
CA GLN A 276 -6.55 3.34 -0.30
C GLN A 276 -5.75 2.05 -0.07
N MET A 277 -4.59 2.16 0.58
CA MET A 277 -3.80 0.98 0.94
C MET A 277 -4.51 0.11 1.98
N LYS A 278 -5.26 0.67 2.93
CA LYS A 278 -6.08 -0.11 3.86
C LYS A 278 -7.21 -0.89 3.15
N LEU A 279 -7.72 -0.40 2.02
CA LEU A 279 -8.70 -1.13 1.21
C LEU A 279 -8.09 -2.29 0.42
N GLY A 280 -6.80 -2.21 0.06
CA GLY A 280 -6.09 -3.28 -0.64
C GLY A 280 -5.19 -2.83 -1.79
N ILE A 281 -5.04 -1.52 -2.04
CA ILE A 281 -4.13 -1.01 -3.06
C ILE A 281 -2.68 -1.34 -2.70
N ARG A 282 -1.95 -1.94 -3.64
CA ARG A 282 -0.53 -2.32 -3.50
C ARG A 282 0.36 -1.86 -4.65
N HIS A 283 -0.23 -1.20 -5.64
CA HIS A 283 0.46 -0.52 -6.71
C HIS A 283 -0.01 0.94 -6.77
N LEU A 284 0.94 1.89 -6.73
CA LEU A 284 0.67 3.31 -6.88
C LEU A 284 1.31 3.79 -8.17
N ASP A 285 0.49 4.31 -9.08
CA ASP A 285 0.95 5.00 -10.27
C ASP A 285 0.92 6.51 -10.01
N ILE A 286 2.08 7.17 -10.10
CA ILE A 286 2.28 8.55 -9.68
C ILE A 286 2.97 9.31 -10.81
N ASP A 287 2.42 10.46 -11.17
CA ASP A 287 2.95 11.34 -12.20
C ASP A 287 3.73 12.46 -11.52
N PRO A 288 5.07 12.37 -11.40
CA PRO A 288 5.84 13.38 -10.71
C PRO A 288 6.08 14.59 -11.61
N CYS A 289 6.04 15.79 -11.03
CA CYS A 289 6.38 17.01 -11.74
C CYS A 289 7.14 17.98 -10.84
N TYR A 290 7.82 18.95 -11.46
CA TYR A 290 8.50 20.02 -10.73
C TYR A 290 7.95 21.39 -11.10
N ASP A 291 7.97 21.73 -12.38
CA ASP A 291 7.77 23.12 -12.83
C ASP A 291 6.34 23.63 -12.54
N THR A 292 5.31 22.80 -12.74
CA THR A 292 3.90 23.13 -12.40
C THR A 292 3.69 23.33 -10.91
N CYS A 293 4.42 22.61 -10.06
CA CYS A 293 4.26 22.65 -8.60
C CYS A 293 5.20 23.63 -7.89
N GLY A 294 6.27 24.10 -8.55
CA GLY A 294 7.36 24.85 -7.92
C GLY A 294 8.27 24.02 -6.99
N LEU A 295 7.97 22.74 -6.80
CA LEU A 295 8.68 21.78 -5.94
C LEU A 295 8.51 20.35 -6.48
N LEU A 296 9.13 19.36 -5.84
CA LEU A 296 8.88 17.95 -6.17
C LEU A 296 7.46 17.50 -5.77
N GLY A 297 6.52 17.64 -6.71
CA GLY A 297 5.12 17.34 -6.52
C GLY A 297 4.58 16.29 -7.47
N THR A 298 3.28 16.09 -7.42
CA THR A 298 2.51 15.28 -8.36
C THR A 298 1.71 16.18 -9.28
N CYS A 299 1.52 15.76 -10.53
CA CYS A 299 0.68 16.48 -11.47
C CYS A 299 -0.40 15.58 -12.04
N HIS A 300 -1.47 16.21 -12.49
CA HIS A 300 -2.42 15.59 -13.40
C HIS A 300 -2.89 16.69 -14.35
N SER A 301 -2.59 16.56 -15.64
CA SER A 301 -2.72 17.66 -16.60
C SER A 301 -1.93 18.90 -16.13
N PHE A 302 -2.52 20.09 -16.18
CA PHE A 302 -1.90 21.35 -15.74
C PHE A 302 -2.01 21.63 -14.23
N VAL A 303 -2.54 20.69 -13.44
CA VAL A 303 -2.84 20.90 -12.01
C VAL A 303 -1.80 20.22 -11.13
N CYS A 304 -1.28 20.95 -10.16
CA CYS A 304 -0.42 20.40 -9.10
C CYS A 304 -1.27 19.71 -8.02
N GLY A 305 -0.97 18.44 -7.74
CA GLY A 305 -1.57 17.64 -6.66
C GLY A 305 -0.90 17.83 -5.29
N GLY A 306 0.17 18.62 -5.21
CA GLY A 306 0.92 18.87 -3.99
C GLY A 306 2.22 18.06 -3.92
N SER A 307 2.86 18.08 -2.76
CA SER A 307 4.16 17.43 -2.55
C SER A 307 4.09 15.90 -2.55
N ILE A 308 5.13 15.25 -3.07
CA ILE A 308 5.31 13.79 -2.97
C ILE A 308 5.61 13.35 -1.52
N CYS A 309 6.11 14.25 -0.67
CA CYS A 309 6.54 13.91 0.69
C CYS A 309 5.41 13.28 1.55
N PRO A 310 4.21 13.87 1.64
CA PRO A 310 3.05 13.24 2.28
C PRO A 310 2.76 11.81 1.78
N ILE A 311 2.83 11.57 0.47
CA ILE A 311 2.58 10.24 -0.12
C ILE A 311 3.61 9.24 0.39
N ILE A 312 4.91 9.58 0.33
CA ILE A 312 5.99 8.72 0.85
C ILE A 312 5.78 8.39 2.33
N LYS A 313 5.38 9.39 3.14
CA LYS A 313 5.13 9.21 4.57
C LYS A 313 3.91 8.32 4.84
N GLN A 314 2.83 8.50 4.09
CA GLN A 314 1.63 7.65 4.19
C GLN A 314 1.94 6.18 3.85
N VAL A 315 2.72 5.93 2.79
CA VAL A 315 3.17 4.57 2.42
C VAL A 315 4.07 3.99 3.51
N ARG A 316 5.04 4.75 4.01
CA ARG A 316 5.93 4.28 5.08
C ARG A 316 5.15 3.94 6.36
N SER A 317 4.21 4.80 6.75
CA SER A 317 3.34 4.58 7.91
C SER A 317 2.51 3.31 7.74
N PHE A 318 1.91 3.11 6.54
CA PHE A 318 1.21 1.89 6.22
C PHE A 318 2.09 0.64 6.38
N LEU A 319 3.33 0.68 5.87
CA LEU A 319 4.27 -0.45 5.95
C LEU A 319 4.78 -0.72 7.37
N ARG A 320 4.85 0.30 8.24
CA ARG A 320 5.15 0.13 9.67
C ARG A 320 4.06 -0.69 10.34
N ASP A 321 2.82 -0.31 10.10
CA ASP A 321 1.65 -0.89 10.76
C ASP A 321 1.27 -2.26 10.15
N ASN A 322 1.72 -2.53 8.91
CA ASN A 322 1.44 -3.76 8.17
C ASN A 322 2.75 -4.42 7.71
N LYS A 323 3.34 -5.24 8.58
CA LYS A 323 4.68 -5.84 8.38
C LYS A 323 4.76 -6.85 7.23
N ASP A 324 3.63 -7.45 6.86
CA ASP A 324 3.57 -8.54 5.87
C ASP A 324 3.07 -8.07 4.48
N GLU A 325 3.18 -6.76 4.22
CA GLU A 325 2.74 -6.12 2.98
C GLU A 325 3.89 -5.73 2.07
N VAL A 326 3.75 -6.00 0.77
CA VAL A 326 4.66 -5.64 -0.31
C VAL A 326 3.96 -4.69 -1.27
N VAL A 327 4.65 -3.60 -1.63
CA VAL A 327 4.10 -2.52 -2.45
C VAL A 327 5.02 -2.19 -3.63
N THR A 328 4.39 -1.75 -4.71
CA THR A 328 5.07 -1.22 -5.89
C THR A 328 4.67 0.24 -6.09
N ILE A 329 5.62 1.08 -6.48
CA ILE A 329 5.41 2.50 -6.76
C ILE A 329 6.01 2.80 -8.13
N ASN A 330 5.17 3.22 -9.07
CA ASN A 330 5.57 3.66 -10.40
C ASN A 330 5.56 5.19 -10.45
N PHE A 331 6.71 5.79 -10.72
CA PHE A 331 6.84 7.22 -11.02
C PHE A 331 6.95 7.35 -12.54
N ASN A 332 5.81 7.53 -13.19
CA ASN A 332 5.60 7.22 -14.61
C ASN A 332 5.95 8.39 -15.56
N HIS A 333 5.51 8.28 -16.82
CA HIS A 333 6.02 8.96 -18.02
C HIS A 333 5.68 10.45 -18.22
N GLU A 334 4.87 11.09 -17.39
CA GLU A 334 4.58 12.54 -17.49
C GLU A 334 5.62 13.43 -16.77
N ILE A 335 6.88 12.96 -16.67
CA ILE A 335 7.92 13.67 -15.91
C ILE A 335 8.31 14.97 -16.59
N VAL A 336 7.91 16.08 -15.99
CA VAL A 336 8.41 17.42 -16.29
C VAL A 336 9.68 17.69 -15.47
N ASN A 337 10.79 18.02 -16.14
CA ASN A 337 12.10 18.28 -15.54
C ASN A 337 12.72 17.06 -14.81
N PRO A 338 13.07 15.99 -15.56
CA PRO A 338 13.53 14.72 -14.99
C PRO A 338 14.80 14.84 -14.14
N GLU A 339 15.64 15.85 -14.39
CA GLU A 339 16.83 16.08 -13.57
C GLU A 339 16.46 16.40 -12.11
N LYS A 340 15.63 17.42 -11.90
CA LYS A 340 15.19 17.82 -10.56
C LYS A 340 14.34 16.74 -9.91
N VAL A 341 13.43 16.14 -10.69
CA VAL A 341 12.53 15.08 -10.20
C VAL A 341 13.32 13.87 -9.71
N PHE A 342 14.20 13.30 -10.52
CA PHE A 342 14.95 12.10 -10.12
C PHE A 342 15.91 12.36 -8.97
N GLN A 343 16.56 13.53 -8.92
CA GLN A 343 17.42 13.90 -7.80
C GLN A 343 16.62 14.02 -6.50
N GLY A 344 15.45 14.67 -6.54
CA GLY A 344 14.56 14.84 -5.40
C GLY A 344 13.97 13.52 -4.92
N LEU A 345 13.37 12.73 -5.83
CA LEU A 345 12.81 11.40 -5.51
C LEU A 345 13.87 10.47 -4.92
N ASN A 346 15.05 10.41 -5.54
CA ASN A 346 16.14 9.56 -5.05
C ASN A 346 16.56 9.98 -3.64
N ARG A 347 16.62 11.28 -3.34
CA ARG A 347 16.96 11.80 -2.01
C ARG A 347 15.87 11.43 -1.00
N GLN A 348 14.62 11.80 -1.27
CA GLN A 348 13.51 11.56 -0.33
C GLN A 348 13.25 10.07 -0.09
N LEU A 349 13.23 9.22 -1.12
CA LEU A 349 13.01 7.78 -0.95
C LEU A 349 14.15 7.09 -0.19
N GLN A 350 15.41 7.48 -0.44
CA GLN A 350 16.54 6.91 0.31
C GLN A 350 16.50 7.30 1.78
N THR A 351 16.16 8.56 2.07
CA THR A 351 16.07 9.06 3.42
C THR A 351 14.88 8.43 4.16
N GLN A 352 13.69 8.43 3.55
CA GLN A 352 12.47 8.01 4.23
C GLN A 352 12.27 6.49 4.23
N MET A 353 12.70 5.77 3.18
CA MET A 353 12.37 4.36 2.97
C MET A 353 13.57 3.47 2.66
N GLY A 354 14.81 3.99 2.69
CA GLY A 354 16.02 3.31 2.19
C GLY A 354 16.18 1.83 2.59
N PRO A 355 15.97 1.45 3.86
CA PRO A 355 16.03 0.04 4.27
C PRO A 355 14.94 -0.85 3.65
N LEU A 356 13.80 -0.30 3.24
CA LEU A 356 12.68 -1.04 2.63
C LEU A 356 12.82 -1.24 1.12
N LEU A 357 13.66 -0.44 0.45
CA LEU A 357 13.81 -0.45 -1.00
C LEU A 357 14.44 -1.76 -1.50
N ASN A 358 13.71 -2.47 -2.37
CA ASN A 358 14.14 -3.74 -2.93
C ASN A 358 15.04 -3.52 -4.14
N LYS A 359 16.15 -4.26 -4.19
CA LYS A 359 17.17 -4.20 -5.26
C LYS A 359 17.51 -5.56 -5.86
N LYS A 360 16.80 -6.61 -5.43
CA LYS A 360 17.23 -8.01 -5.65
C LYS A 360 17.23 -8.39 -7.12
N PHE A 361 16.21 -7.99 -7.89
CA PHE A 361 16.14 -8.27 -9.33
C PHE A 361 17.37 -7.73 -10.07
N ARG A 362 17.70 -6.45 -9.87
CA ARG A 362 18.81 -5.79 -10.59
C ARG A 362 20.19 -6.22 -10.11
N GLN A 363 20.33 -6.62 -8.84
CA GLN A 363 21.59 -7.14 -8.29
C GLN A 363 21.84 -8.62 -8.60
N SER A 364 20.79 -9.41 -8.77
CA SER A 364 20.92 -10.84 -9.07
C SER A 364 21.44 -11.07 -10.49
N ARG A 365 22.27 -12.10 -10.64
CA ARG A 365 22.69 -12.63 -11.95
C ARG A 365 21.55 -13.33 -12.66
N GLU A 366 20.65 -13.97 -11.90
CA GLU A 366 19.52 -14.72 -12.43
C GLU A 366 18.43 -13.83 -13.04
N LYS A 367 18.44 -12.52 -12.73
CA LYS A 367 17.40 -11.57 -13.16
C LYS A 367 15.98 -12.08 -12.88
N LYS A 368 15.79 -12.65 -11.67
CA LYS A 368 14.50 -13.10 -11.17
C LYS A 368 14.01 -12.19 -10.05
N TRP A 369 12.72 -11.90 -10.07
CA TRP A 369 12.09 -11.18 -8.97
C TRP A 369 12.10 -12.03 -7.69
N PRO A 370 12.30 -11.42 -6.51
CA PRO A 370 12.15 -12.15 -5.26
C PRO A 370 10.70 -12.59 -5.05
N THR A 371 10.52 -13.64 -4.24
CA THR A 371 9.18 -13.94 -3.73
C THR A 371 8.68 -12.87 -2.77
N LEU A 372 7.36 -12.76 -2.59
CA LEU A 372 6.79 -11.84 -1.61
C LEU A 372 7.30 -12.18 -0.20
N GLY A 373 7.32 -13.46 0.17
CA GLY A 373 7.84 -13.92 1.46
C GLY A 373 9.33 -13.61 1.65
N GLN A 374 10.16 -13.74 0.61
CA GLN A 374 11.57 -13.32 0.67
C GLN A 374 11.71 -11.81 0.90
N SER A 375 10.85 -11.02 0.26
CA SER A 375 10.84 -9.56 0.37
C SER A 375 10.43 -9.12 1.78
N ILE A 376 9.43 -9.77 2.37
CA ILE A 376 8.97 -9.51 3.74
C ILE A 376 10.01 -9.91 4.78
N ARG A 377 10.57 -11.13 4.70
CA ARG A 377 11.61 -11.61 5.63
C ARG A 377 12.84 -10.71 5.66
N ALA A 378 13.25 -10.20 4.50
CA ALA A 378 14.37 -9.28 4.37
C ALA A 378 14.02 -7.81 4.70
N ASN A 379 12.74 -7.52 4.97
CA ASN A 379 12.16 -6.19 5.07
C ASN A 379 12.52 -5.29 3.86
N LYS A 380 12.53 -5.89 2.66
CA LYS A 380 12.76 -5.24 1.35
C LYS A 380 11.46 -5.21 0.56
N ARG A 381 10.47 -4.49 1.09
CA ARG A 381 9.05 -4.61 0.69
C ARG A 381 8.57 -3.56 -0.32
N VAL A 382 9.44 -2.67 -0.78
CA VAL A 382 9.09 -1.57 -1.69
C VAL A 382 9.85 -1.71 -3.00
N PHE A 383 9.12 -1.84 -4.12
CA PHE A 383 9.69 -1.84 -5.45
C PHE A 383 9.35 -0.53 -6.15
N VAL A 384 10.39 0.19 -6.60
CA VAL A 384 10.22 1.51 -7.21
C VAL A 384 10.61 1.46 -8.67
N PHE A 385 9.77 2.03 -9.52
CA PHE A 385 9.94 2.14 -10.97
C PHE A 385 9.93 3.61 -11.36
N TYR A 386 10.87 4.03 -12.20
CA TYR A 386 10.95 5.39 -12.75
C TYR A 386 10.74 5.34 -14.26
N ALA A 387 10.19 6.42 -14.82
CA ALA A 387 10.01 6.60 -16.26
C ALA A 387 11.25 6.22 -17.09
N PRO A 388 11.08 5.72 -18.33
CA PRO A 388 12.16 5.12 -19.12
C PRO A 388 13.38 6.01 -19.35
N VAL A 389 13.19 7.33 -19.34
CA VAL A 389 14.27 8.34 -19.49
C VAL A 389 15.37 8.22 -18.42
N ILE A 390 15.11 7.54 -17.29
CA ILE A 390 16.12 7.19 -16.28
C ILE A 390 17.27 6.33 -16.83
N GLU A 391 17.06 5.61 -17.93
CA GLU A 391 18.08 4.79 -18.59
C GLU A 391 19.05 5.58 -19.48
N SER A 392 18.70 6.83 -19.81
CA SER A 392 19.45 7.69 -20.73
C SER A 392 20.37 8.67 -20.00
N SER A 393 21.43 9.13 -20.67
CA SER A 393 22.31 10.18 -20.13
C SER A 393 21.55 11.51 -19.98
N PRO A 394 21.81 12.30 -18.92
CA PRO A 394 22.77 12.08 -17.83
C PRO A 394 22.21 11.25 -16.66
N HIS A 395 20.90 10.92 -16.67
CA HIS A 395 20.19 10.28 -15.55
C HIS A 395 20.62 8.84 -15.28
N ASN A 396 21.12 8.15 -16.30
CA ASN A 396 21.61 6.77 -16.22
C ASN A 396 22.69 6.55 -15.16
N LYS A 397 23.43 7.60 -14.75
CA LYS A 397 24.38 7.56 -13.63
C LYS A 397 23.67 7.18 -12.31
N LEU A 398 22.50 7.75 -12.03
CA LEU A 398 21.68 7.39 -10.87
C LEU A 398 21.17 5.96 -11.01
N TYR A 399 20.65 5.60 -12.18
CA TYR A 399 20.13 4.25 -12.46
C TYR A 399 21.19 3.16 -12.29
N GLN A 400 22.42 3.41 -12.72
CA GLN A 400 23.53 2.48 -12.59
C GLN A 400 24.00 2.37 -11.14
N ARG A 401 24.05 3.48 -10.41
CA ARG A 401 24.47 3.53 -8.99
C ARG A 401 23.47 2.84 -8.06
N TYR A 402 22.18 3.11 -8.23
CA TYR A 402 21.14 2.68 -7.30
C TYR A 402 20.31 1.54 -7.87
N LYS A 403 20.68 0.31 -7.50
CA LYS A 403 20.04 -0.92 -8.00
C LYS A 403 18.61 -1.15 -7.50
N TRP A 404 18.12 -0.34 -6.57
CA TRP A 404 16.72 -0.37 -6.14
C TRP A 404 15.78 0.39 -7.08
N ILE A 405 16.32 1.26 -7.94
CA ILE A 405 15.56 1.94 -9.00
C ILE A 405 15.36 0.95 -10.14
N HIS A 406 14.13 0.67 -10.50
CA HIS A 406 13.77 -0.10 -11.70
C HIS A 406 13.30 0.88 -12.78
N SER A 407 13.38 0.47 -14.04
CA SER A 407 12.81 1.26 -15.14
C SER A 407 11.38 0.83 -15.41
N GLU A 408 10.50 1.78 -15.71
CA GLU A 408 9.15 1.51 -16.17
C GLU A 408 9.13 0.65 -17.45
N ASN A 409 10.23 0.56 -18.21
CA ASN A 409 10.36 -0.39 -19.32
C ASN A 409 10.16 -1.86 -18.91
N PHE A 410 10.26 -2.20 -17.62
CA PHE A 410 9.89 -3.53 -17.13
C PHE A 410 8.38 -3.80 -17.25
N TYR A 411 7.55 -2.76 -17.21
CA TYR A 411 6.12 -2.87 -17.45
C TYR A 411 5.78 -2.87 -18.94
N GLY A 412 4.75 -3.64 -19.29
CA GLY A 412 3.93 -3.43 -20.46
C GLY A 412 2.52 -3.07 -20.03
N SER A 413 2.06 -1.86 -20.34
CA SER A 413 0.68 -1.46 -20.12
C SER A 413 -0.24 -1.94 -21.25
N THR A 414 -1.44 -2.41 -20.89
CA THR A 414 -2.51 -2.72 -21.84
C THR A 414 -3.30 -1.49 -22.26
N TRP A 415 -3.03 -0.32 -21.68
CA TRP A 415 -3.80 0.89 -21.91
C TRP A 415 -3.89 1.27 -23.40
N ARG A 416 -5.10 1.69 -23.77
CA ARG A 416 -5.48 2.33 -25.01
C ARG A 416 -6.59 3.33 -24.72
N PRO A 417 -6.68 4.45 -25.46
CA PRO A 417 -7.82 5.33 -25.37
C PRO A 417 -9.10 4.60 -25.82
N PHE A 418 -10.16 4.67 -25.01
CA PHE A 418 -11.50 4.18 -25.36
C PHE A 418 -12.59 5.01 -24.67
N SER A 419 -13.84 4.83 -25.10
CA SER A 419 -15.00 5.60 -24.67
C SER A 419 -16.06 4.72 -24.02
N VAL A 420 -16.70 5.19 -22.95
CA VAL A 420 -17.80 4.50 -22.28
C VAL A 420 -19.20 5.02 -22.67
N HIS A 421 -19.32 5.72 -23.79
CA HIS A 421 -20.62 6.18 -24.30
C HIS A 421 -21.59 5.02 -24.61
N TYR A 422 -21.07 3.86 -25.04
CA TYR A 422 -21.87 2.71 -25.45
C TYR A 422 -21.71 1.48 -24.54
N GLY A 423 -21.02 1.62 -23.40
CA GLY A 423 -20.64 0.51 -22.53
C GLY A 423 -19.13 0.45 -22.31
N CYS A 424 -18.66 -0.50 -21.51
CA CYS A 424 -17.23 -0.73 -21.26
C CYS A 424 -16.78 -2.16 -21.63
N ASP A 425 -17.60 -2.90 -22.36
CA ASP A 425 -17.31 -4.28 -22.80
C ASP A 425 -16.14 -4.36 -23.78
N GLU A 426 -15.95 -3.33 -24.62
CA GLU A 426 -14.83 -3.25 -25.58
C GLU A 426 -13.46 -3.39 -24.88
N VAL A 427 -13.35 -2.95 -23.62
CA VAL A 427 -12.10 -2.97 -22.86
C VAL A 427 -11.51 -4.37 -22.73
N VAL A 428 -12.35 -5.42 -22.75
CA VAL A 428 -11.90 -6.81 -22.64
C VAL A 428 -11.10 -7.21 -23.88
N ASN A 429 -11.61 -6.89 -25.07
CA ASN A 429 -10.95 -7.18 -26.34
C ASN A 429 -9.68 -6.33 -26.53
N LEU A 430 -9.74 -5.05 -26.15
CA LEU A 430 -8.57 -4.17 -26.15
C LEU A 430 -7.47 -4.71 -25.23
N THR A 431 -7.85 -5.17 -24.04
CA THR A 431 -6.92 -5.76 -23.07
C THR A 431 -6.27 -7.01 -23.64
N ALA A 432 -7.03 -7.93 -24.24
CA ALA A 432 -6.50 -9.14 -24.86
C ALA A 432 -5.43 -8.80 -25.93
N ALA A 433 -5.80 -7.96 -26.90
CA ALA A 433 -4.93 -7.60 -28.02
C ALA A 433 -3.63 -6.94 -27.55
N ARG A 434 -3.70 -6.08 -26.52
CA ARG A 434 -2.52 -5.39 -26.00
C ARG A 434 -1.68 -6.30 -25.14
N CYS A 435 -2.29 -7.14 -24.32
CA CYS A 435 -1.57 -8.12 -23.52
C CYS A 435 -0.81 -9.11 -24.40
N GLU A 436 -1.36 -9.55 -25.52
CA GLU A 436 -0.66 -10.40 -26.49
C GLU A 436 0.64 -9.76 -26.99
N VAL A 437 0.60 -8.48 -27.37
CA VAL A 437 1.78 -7.73 -27.84
C VAL A 437 2.77 -7.46 -26.70
N ARG A 438 2.28 -7.33 -25.46
CA ARG A 438 3.10 -7.02 -24.28
C ARG A 438 3.54 -8.26 -23.49
N LYS A 439 3.14 -9.47 -23.90
CA LYS A 439 3.36 -10.70 -23.12
C LYS A 439 4.82 -10.98 -22.77
N SER A 440 5.79 -10.44 -23.52
CA SER A 440 7.22 -10.61 -23.24
C SER A 440 7.81 -9.64 -22.21
N ARG A 441 7.05 -8.65 -21.73
CA ARG A 441 7.49 -7.73 -20.69
C ARG A 441 7.62 -8.45 -19.35
N GLU A 442 8.52 -7.99 -18.49
CA GLU A 442 8.73 -8.60 -17.15
C GLU A 442 7.44 -8.52 -16.34
N LEU A 443 6.79 -7.36 -16.34
CA LEU A 443 5.52 -7.11 -15.67
C LEU A 443 4.50 -6.63 -16.69
N VAL A 444 3.23 -6.98 -16.51
CA VAL A 444 2.12 -6.45 -17.32
C VAL A 444 1.10 -5.78 -16.42
N GLU A 445 0.82 -4.52 -16.73
CA GLU A 445 -0.23 -3.73 -16.11
C GLU A 445 -1.47 -3.78 -17.00
N VAL A 446 -2.56 -4.29 -16.43
CA VAL A 446 -3.89 -4.28 -17.03
C VAL A 446 -4.57 -2.98 -16.61
N SER A 447 -4.57 -1.98 -17.49
CA SER A 447 -5.07 -0.64 -17.18
C SER A 447 -6.48 -0.44 -17.76
N ILE A 448 -7.44 -0.12 -16.89
CA ILE A 448 -8.86 0.08 -17.22
C ILE A 448 -9.20 1.54 -16.92
N ILE A 449 -8.79 2.42 -17.84
CA ILE A 449 -8.86 3.88 -17.68
C ILE A 449 -9.47 4.46 -18.97
N PRO A 450 -10.77 4.80 -18.96
CA PRO A 450 -11.44 5.41 -20.11
C PRO A 450 -11.09 6.89 -20.28
N GLU A 451 -11.09 7.40 -21.53
CA GLU A 451 -10.84 8.82 -21.79
C GLU A 451 -12.11 9.65 -22.01
N LYS A 452 -13.22 9.01 -22.41
CA LYS A 452 -14.45 9.69 -22.82
C LYS A 452 -15.68 8.99 -22.29
N GLY A 453 -16.73 9.76 -22.00
CA GLY A 453 -18.03 9.22 -21.61
C GLY A 453 -18.60 9.72 -20.28
N GLY A 454 -17.95 10.70 -19.65
CA GLY A 454 -18.44 11.42 -18.47
C GLY A 454 -17.33 11.83 -17.52
N CYS A 455 -17.69 12.12 -16.28
CA CYS A 455 -16.75 12.28 -15.17
C CYS A 455 -15.98 10.99 -14.91
N ILE A 456 -14.74 11.11 -14.42
CA ILE A 456 -13.83 9.98 -14.18
C ILE A 456 -14.49 8.91 -13.29
N ASP A 457 -15.19 9.31 -12.23
CA ASP A 457 -15.93 8.40 -11.34
C ASP A 457 -17.05 7.63 -12.04
N ASN A 458 -17.88 8.30 -12.85
CA ASN A 458 -18.94 7.67 -13.63
C ASN A 458 -18.37 6.74 -14.71
N MET A 459 -17.23 7.10 -15.31
CA MET A 459 -16.55 6.23 -16.27
C MET A 459 -15.99 4.98 -15.61
N ALA A 460 -15.33 5.14 -14.46
CA ALA A 460 -14.86 4.03 -13.64
C ALA A 460 -16.01 3.10 -13.25
N GLU A 461 -17.14 3.68 -12.82
CA GLU A 461 -18.34 2.95 -12.46
C GLU A 461 -18.82 2.01 -13.58
N LYS A 462 -18.93 2.52 -14.80
CA LYS A 462 -19.36 1.75 -15.98
C LYS A 462 -18.41 0.59 -16.32
N CYS A 463 -17.13 0.70 -15.95
CA CYS A 463 -16.11 -0.30 -16.24
C CYS A 463 -15.94 -1.37 -15.17
N ARG A 464 -16.35 -1.11 -13.92
CA ARG A 464 -16.24 -2.08 -12.80
C ARG A 464 -16.74 -3.50 -13.15
N PRO A 465 -17.88 -3.69 -13.84
CA PRO A 465 -18.36 -5.04 -14.18
C PRO A 465 -17.40 -5.86 -15.07
N PHE A 466 -16.44 -5.24 -15.75
CA PHE A 466 -15.55 -5.87 -16.73
C PHE A 466 -14.15 -6.21 -16.18
N LEU A 467 -13.82 -5.82 -14.94
CA LEU A 467 -12.48 -5.98 -14.36
C LEU A 467 -12.01 -7.46 -14.32
N HIS A 468 -12.90 -8.38 -13.94
CA HIS A 468 -12.61 -9.81 -13.96
C HIS A 468 -12.29 -10.31 -15.37
N GLN A 469 -13.08 -9.88 -16.36
CA GLN A 469 -12.94 -10.32 -17.75
C GLN A 469 -11.67 -9.77 -18.38
N ALA A 470 -11.31 -8.52 -18.09
CA ALA A 470 -10.06 -7.92 -18.57
C ALA A 470 -8.81 -8.64 -18.03
N LEU A 471 -8.78 -8.98 -16.74
CA LEU A 471 -7.69 -9.79 -16.17
C LEU A 471 -7.60 -11.16 -16.84
N ARG A 472 -8.75 -11.83 -17.04
CA ARG A 472 -8.83 -13.12 -17.72
C ARG A 472 -8.39 -13.07 -19.17
N ALA A 473 -8.71 -12.00 -19.88
CA ALA A 473 -8.30 -11.77 -21.26
C ALA A 473 -6.77 -11.66 -21.40
N CYS A 474 -6.07 -11.17 -20.37
CA CYS A 474 -4.60 -11.11 -20.34
C CYS A 474 -3.96 -12.40 -19.78
N GLU A 475 -4.63 -13.08 -18.86
CA GLU A 475 -4.14 -14.29 -18.16
C GLU A 475 -3.57 -15.34 -19.11
N GLY A 476 -4.30 -15.68 -20.18
CA GLY A 476 -3.89 -16.73 -21.12
C GLY A 476 -2.50 -16.51 -21.70
N PHE A 477 -2.21 -15.29 -22.15
CA PHE A 477 -0.92 -14.93 -22.76
C PHE A 477 0.23 -14.93 -21.74
N ARG A 478 -0.04 -14.59 -20.47
CA ARG A 478 0.96 -14.53 -19.40
C ARG A 478 1.28 -15.92 -18.86
N PHE A 479 0.27 -16.76 -18.69
CA PHE A 479 0.42 -18.11 -18.18
C PHE A 479 1.25 -19.02 -19.10
N GLU A 480 1.24 -18.79 -20.42
CA GLU A 480 2.13 -19.46 -21.38
C GLU A 480 3.62 -19.24 -21.06
N ARG A 481 3.95 -18.11 -20.44
CA ARG A 481 5.33 -17.73 -20.08
C ARG A 481 5.71 -18.00 -18.63
N ASN A 482 4.81 -18.64 -17.87
CA ASN A 482 4.95 -18.84 -16.43
C ASN A 482 5.02 -17.53 -15.62
N ASP A 483 4.36 -16.49 -16.13
CA ASP A 483 4.14 -15.19 -15.50
C ASP A 483 2.64 -14.99 -15.22
N SER A 484 2.28 -13.89 -14.55
CA SER A 484 0.88 -13.46 -14.33
C SER A 484 0.62 -12.06 -14.91
N PRO A 485 -0.64 -11.63 -15.10
CA PRO A 485 -0.97 -10.21 -15.10
C PRO A 485 -0.62 -9.62 -13.73
N ASN A 486 0.08 -8.49 -13.67
CA ASN A 486 0.76 -8.05 -12.45
C ASN A 486 0.06 -6.91 -11.71
N VAL A 487 -0.65 -6.05 -12.43
CA VAL A 487 -1.39 -4.93 -11.85
C VAL A 487 -2.74 -4.84 -12.55
N LEU A 488 -3.81 -4.60 -11.78
CA LEU A 488 -5.08 -4.10 -12.31
C LEU A 488 -5.20 -2.63 -11.89
N LEU A 489 -4.93 -1.72 -12.83
CA LEU A 489 -4.87 -0.28 -12.59
C LEU A 489 -6.22 0.36 -12.94
N VAL A 490 -6.83 1.08 -11.99
CA VAL A 490 -8.17 1.66 -12.12
C VAL A 490 -8.28 3.04 -11.46
N ASP A 491 -9.31 3.79 -11.84
CA ASP A 491 -9.79 4.98 -11.15
C ASP A 491 -10.87 4.62 -10.11
N TYR A 492 -11.02 5.46 -9.07
CA TYR A 492 -12.03 5.35 -8.00
C TYR A 492 -12.20 3.94 -7.38
N PRO A 493 -11.12 3.23 -7.01
CA PRO A 493 -11.21 1.87 -6.47
C PRO A 493 -11.98 1.77 -5.15
N GLU A 494 -12.15 2.86 -4.41
CA GLU A 494 -12.90 2.91 -3.15
C GLU A 494 -14.41 2.73 -3.31
N VAL A 495 -14.96 3.08 -4.47
CA VAL A 495 -16.41 3.07 -4.72
C VAL A 495 -16.87 1.62 -4.90
N ASP A 496 -17.82 1.20 -4.05
CA ASP A 496 -18.25 -0.19 -3.89
C ASP A 496 -17.08 -1.17 -3.73
N SER A 497 -16.06 -0.79 -2.95
CA SER A 497 -14.86 -1.60 -2.67
C SER A 497 -15.18 -3.04 -2.19
N GLY A 498 -16.32 -3.25 -1.52
CA GLY A 498 -16.79 -4.58 -1.08
C GLY A 498 -17.63 -5.37 -2.10
N ALA A 499 -17.94 -4.81 -3.27
CA ALA A 499 -18.74 -5.49 -4.30
C ALA A 499 -17.94 -6.54 -5.06
N THR A 500 -18.64 -7.50 -5.67
CA THR A 500 -18.02 -8.55 -6.50
C THR A 500 -17.44 -8.03 -7.81
N SER A 501 -17.79 -6.81 -8.20
CA SER A 501 -17.21 -6.09 -9.35
C SER A 501 -16.04 -5.18 -8.96
N SER A 502 -15.64 -5.14 -7.69
CA SER A 502 -14.55 -4.27 -7.24
C SER A 502 -13.19 -4.75 -7.75
N VAL A 503 -12.23 -3.83 -7.84
CA VAL A 503 -10.84 -4.15 -8.17
C VAL A 503 -10.24 -5.17 -7.20
N PHE A 504 -10.58 -5.08 -5.92
CA PHE A 504 -10.07 -5.96 -4.87
C PHE A 504 -10.58 -7.39 -5.06
N HIS A 505 -11.85 -7.55 -5.40
CA HIS A 505 -12.44 -8.85 -5.68
C HIS A 505 -11.85 -9.46 -6.96
N ALA A 506 -11.69 -8.67 -8.02
CA ALA A 506 -11.08 -9.12 -9.27
C ALA A 506 -9.63 -9.60 -9.07
N VAL A 507 -8.82 -8.83 -8.34
CA VAL A 507 -7.43 -9.17 -8.03
C VAL A 507 -7.33 -10.38 -7.12
N TYR A 508 -8.20 -10.51 -6.11
CA TYR A 508 -8.24 -11.69 -5.24
C TYR A 508 -8.43 -12.97 -6.06
N HIS A 509 -9.43 -13.01 -6.93
CA HIS A 509 -9.70 -14.20 -7.75
C HIS A 509 -8.65 -14.44 -8.84
N GLN A 510 -8.01 -13.38 -9.36
CA GLN A 510 -6.84 -13.55 -10.21
C GLN A 510 -5.68 -14.20 -9.44
N ASN A 511 -5.44 -13.80 -8.19
CA ASN A 511 -4.42 -14.39 -7.35
C ASN A 511 -4.72 -15.84 -6.97
N VAL A 512 -5.99 -16.22 -6.77
CA VAL A 512 -6.40 -17.65 -6.64
C VAL A 512 -5.92 -18.46 -7.85
N ARG A 513 -6.10 -17.92 -9.07
CA ARG A 513 -5.63 -18.57 -10.30
C ARG A 513 -4.11 -18.59 -10.41
N ASN A 514 -3.43 -17.49 -10.04
CA ASN A 514 -1.97 -17.42 -10.01
C ASN A 514 -1.38 -18.46 -9.03
N ILE A 515 -2.01 -18.65 -7.86
CA ILE A 515 -1.61 -19.68 -6.89
C ILE A 515 -1.73 -21.08 -7.52
N HIS A 516 -2.86 -21.40 -8.13
CA HIS A 516 -3.03 -22.70 -8.79
C HIS A 516 -2.00 -22.90 -9.91
N LYS A 517 -1.76 -21.88 -10.74
CA LYS A 517 -0.81 -21.92 -11.85
C LYS A 517 0.63 -22.14 -11.39
N HIS A 518 1.10 -21.38 -10.41
CA HIS A 518 2.51 -21.34 -10.03
C HIS A 518 2.86 -22.28 -8.86
N ARG A 519 1.87 -22.86 -8.19
CA ARG A 519 2.05 -23.81 -7.09
C ARG A 519 1.39 -25.17 -7.34
N SER A 520 1.22 -25.57 -8.60
CA SER A 520 0.53 -26.81 -9.00
C SER A 520 1.05 -28.09 -8.31
N GLN A 521 2.31 -28.13 -7.87
CA GLN A 521 2.86 -29.25 -7.10
C GLN A 521 2.34 -29.36 -5.67
N SER A 522 1.93 -28.23 -5.07
CA SER A 522 1.50 -28.14 -3.67
C SER A 522 0.05 -27.71 -3.50
N CYS A 523 -0.61 -27.27 -4.58
CA CYS A 523 -1.96 -26.74 -4.58
C CYS A 523 -2.79 -27.35 -5.71
N ARG A 524 -4.01 -27.78 -5.39
CA ARG A 524 -4.98 -28.33 -6.34
C ARG A 524 -6.31 -27.63 -6.22
N VAL A 525 -7.08 -27.63 -7.32
CA VAL A 525 -8.48 -27.22 -7.28
C VAL A 525 -9.31 -28.42 -6.86
N LYS A 526 -10.12 -28.28 -5.81
CA LYS A 526 -11.04 -29.32 -5.38
C LYS A 526 -12.26 -28.71 -4.70
N VAL A 527 -13.45 -29.06 -5.20
CA VAL A 527 -14.74 -28.78 -4.58
C VAL A 527 -15.21 -30.07 -3.92
N ASN A 528 -15.36 -30.12 -2.61
CA ASN A 528 -15.78 -31.33 -1.90
C ASN A 528 -17.27 -31.64 -2.07
N ALA A 529 -18.10 -30.61 -2.19
CA ALA A 529 -19.51 -30.74 -2.50
C ALA A 529 -20.05 -29.39 -2.98
N ALA A 530 -21.16 -29.41 -3.72
CA ALA A 530 -21.84 -28.20 -4.15
C ALA A 530 -23.35 -28.41 -4.06
N VAL A 531 -24.06 -27.51 -3.38
CA VAL A 531 -25.50 -27.62 -3.19
C VAL A 531 -26.17 -26.28 -3.39
N ARG A 532 -27.26 -26.28 -4.15
CA ARG A 532 -28.12 -25.11 -4.29
C ARG A 532 -29.08 -25.04 -3.10
N VAL A 533 -29.03 -23.95 -2.35
CA VAL A 533 -29.87 -23.76 -1.14
C VAL A 533 -31.02 -22.78 -1.37
N SER A 534 -30.95 -21.95 -2.40
CA SER A 534 -32.05 -21.07 -2.81
C SER A 534 -32.00 -20.76 -4.31
N GLN A 535 -32.93 -19.93 -4.80
CA GLN A 535 -32.84 -19.39 -6.16
C GLN A 535 -31.64 -18.46 -6.36
N GLU A 536 -31.03 -17.94 -5.30
CA GLU A 536 -29.92 -17.00 -5.42
C GLU A 536 -28.58 -17.59 -4.97
N GLU A 537 -28.58 -18.60 -4.10
CA GLU A 537 -27.37 -19.09 -3.43
C GLU A 537 -27.03 -20.55 -3.72
N THR A 538 -25.76 -20.79 -4.02
CA THR A 538 -25.11 -22.09 -3.97
C THR A 538 -24.04 -22.09 -2.88
N LEU A 539 -23.95 -23.18 -2.12
CA LEU A 539 -22.87 -23.44 -1.18
C LEU A 539 -21.86 -24.39 -1.81
N PHE A 540 -20.61 -23.97 -1.88
CA PHE A 540 -19.48 -24.80 -2.29
C PHE A 540 -18.67 -25.18 -1.05
N PHE A 541 -18.62 -26.46 -0.72
CA PHE A 541 -17.79 -26.99 0.37
C PHE A 541 -16.38 -27.22 -0.17
N ILE A 542 -15.38 -26.58 0.42
CA ILE A 542 -13.99 -26.56 -0.07
C ILE A 542 -13.05 -26.72 1.11
N GLY A 543 -12.64 -27.96 1.36
CA GLY A 543 -11.81 -28.31 2.50
C GLY A 543 -12.54 -27.98 3.81
N LYS A 544 -12.07 -26.93 4.49
CA LYS A 544 -12.68 -26.39 5.73
C LYS A 544 -13.57 -25.17 5.50
N LYS A 545 -13.61 -24.62 4.28
CA LYS A 545 -14.36 -23.42 3.93
C LYS A 545 -15.69 -23.80 3.30
N ILE A 546 -16.73 -23.01 3.56
CA ILE A 546 -17.99 -23.09 2.81
C ILE A 546 -18.18 -21.77 2.08
N ILE A 547 -18.01 -21.79 0.77
CA ILE A 547 -18.12 -20.60 -0.07
C ILE A 547 -19.58 -20.38 -0.44
N VAL A 548 -20.07 -19.16 -0.22
CA VAL A 548 -21.40 -18.72 -0.67
C VAL A 548 -21.25 -18.09 -2.04
N TYR A 549 -21.90 -18.67 -3.03
CA TYR A 549 -21.92 -18.19 -4.41
C TYR A 549 -23.29 -17.61 -4.74
N SER A 550 -23.28 -16.39 -5.30
CA SER A 550 -24.48 -15.69 -5.79
C SER A 550 -24.63 -15.90 -7.29
N HIS A 551 -25.82 -16.35 -7.71
CA HIS A 551 -26.13 -16.55 -9.13
C HIS A 551 -26.34 -15.23 -9.88
N SER A 552 -26.94 -14.21 -9.24
CA SER A 552 -27.11 -12.89 -9.86
C SER A 552 -25.77 -12.17 -10.06
N ARG A 553 -24.88 -12.25 -9.06
CA ARG A 553 -23.53 -11.64 -9.12
C ARG A 553 -22.49 -12.50 -9.82
N ARG A 554 -22.82 -13.78 -10.07
CA ARG A 554 -21.97 -14.80 -10.69
C ARG A 554 -20.59 -14.95 -10.02
N ALA A 555 -20.55 -14.83 -8.70
CA ALA A 555 -19.30 -14.85 -7.94
C ALA A 555 -19.51 -15.31 -6.49
N GLN A 556 -18.40 -15.70 -5.86
CA GLN A 556 -18.31 -15.81 -4.40
C GLN A 556 -18.66 -14.46 -3.75
N VAL A 557 -19.59 -14.48 -2.79
CA VAL A 557 -20.02 -13.30 -2.02
C VAL A 557 -19.69 -13.40 -0.54
N GLY A 558 -19.27 -14.58 -0.07
CA GLY A 558 -18.90 -14.78 1.33
C GLY A 558 -18.36 -16.17 1.60
N VAL A 559 -17.92 -16.37 2.84
CA VAL A 559 -17.51 -17.68 3.39
C VAL A 559 -18.27 -17.88 4.69
N ARG A 560 -18.86 -19.06 4.88
CA ARG A 560 -19.50 -19.48 6.14
C ARG A 560 -18.55 -20.38 6.91
N ASP A 561 -18.47 -20.15 8.21
CA ASP A 561 -17.73 -21.00 9.15
C ASP A 561 -18.65 -22.11 9.67
N ALA A 562 -18.27 -23.36 9.42
CA ALA A 562 -18.93 -24.53 9.97
C ALA A 562 -17.83 -25.55 10.35
N PRO A 563 -17.28 -25.47 11.57
CA PRO A 563 -16.09 -26.24 11.96
C PRO A 563 -16.31 -27.75 11.91
N ASP A 564 -17.55 -28.22 11.98
CA ASP A 564 -17.91 -29.64 11.89
C ASP A 564 -18.11 -30.13 10.44
N LEU A 565 -18.22 -29.22 9.47
CA LEU A 565 -18.50 -29.51 8.06
C LEU A 565 -17.26 -29.36 7.19
N TYR A 566 -16.17 -30.00 7.59
CA TYR A 566 -14.92 -30.03 6.84
C TYR A 566 -14.71 -31.36 6.12
N ASN A 567 -14.11 -31.31 4.92
CA ASN A 567 -13.74 -32.47 4.10
C ASN A 567 -14.89 -33.48 4.02
N ILE A 568 -16.09 -33.00 3.71
CA ILE A 568 -17.25 -33.87 3.47
C ILE A 568 -17.11 -34.53 2.09
N ASP A 569 -17.84 -35.62 1.89
CA ASP A 569 -17.79 -36.42 0.66
C ASP A 569 -18.86 -35.96 -0.35
N ALA A 570 -20.04 -35.59 0.14
CA ALA A 570 -21.11 -35.04 -0.69
C ALA A 570 -22.10 -34.21 0.13
N ALA A 571 -22.86 -33.36 -0.55
CA ALA A 571 -23.98 -32.64 0.03
C ALA A 571 -25.09 -32.46 -1.01
N TYR A 572 -26.35 -32.63 -0.62
CA TYR A 572 -27.50 -32.38 -1.49
C TYR A 572 -28.69 -31.81 -0.70
N GLY A 573 -29.54 -31.05 -1.40
CA GLY A 573 -30.70 -30.42 -0.79
C GLY A 573 -31.80 -31.43 -0.44
N VAL A 574 -32.48 -31.19 0.68
CA VAL A 574 -33.69 -31.88 1.12
C VAL A 574 -34.80 -30.81 1.21
N PRO A 575 -35.44 -30.47 0.07
CA PRO A 575 -36.32 -29.30 -0.02
C PRO A 575 -37.50 -29.35 0.96
N GLU A 576 -38.05 -30.54 1.20
CA GLU A 576 -39.19 -30.76 2.11
C GLU A 576 -38.95 -30.26 3.55
N ARG A 577 -37.69 -30.12 3.95
CA ARG A 577 -37.29 -29.76 5.31
C ARG A 577 -36.43 -28.51 5.37
N ASN A 578 -36.27 -27.80 4.25
CA ASN A 578 -35.32 -26.69 4.11
C ASN A 578 -33.91 -27.05 4.64
N ALA A 579 -33.46 -28.27 4.33
CA ALA A 579 -32.24 -28.83 4.89
C ALA A 579 -31.22 -29.18 3.80
N VAL A 580 -29.96 -29.24 4.17
CA VAL A 580 -28.89 -29.84 3.37
C VAL A 580 -28.50 -31.14 4.04
N ARG A 581 -28.54 -32.24 3.30
CA ARG A 581 -28.03 -33.53 3.76
C ARG A 581 -26.54 -33.61 3.48
N ILE A 582 -25.78 -33.86 4.53
CA ILE A 582 -24.33 -34.03 4.49
C ILE A 582 -24.00 -35.52 4.47
N VAL A 583 -22.99 -35.89 3.68
CA VAL A 583 -22.44 -37.25 3.62
C VAL A 583 -20.95 -37.20 3.93
N LYS A 584 -20.50 -38.05 4.86
CA LYS A 584 -19.09 -38.21 5.19
C LYS A 584 -18.81 -39.65 5.64
N GLY A 585 -17.92 -40.33 4.94
CA GLY A 585 -17.63 -41.74 5.10
C GLY A 585 -18.86 -42.61 4.87
N CYS A 586 -19.30 -43.28 5.94
CA CYS A 586 -20.51 -44.10 5.97
C CYS A 586 -21.69 -43.43 6.68
N GLU A 587 -21.58 -42.14 7.01
CA GLU A 587 -22.58 -41.44 7.82
C GLU A 587 -23.26 -40.32 7.03
N THR A 588 -24.51 -40.06 7.37
CA THR A 588 -25.27 -38.92 6.87
C THR A 588 -26.10 -38.25 7.95
N TRP A 589 -26.24 -36.93 7.87
CA TRP A 589 -27.06 -36.12 8.77
C TRP A 589 -27.56 -34.87 8.03
N ASP A 590 -28.62 -34.27 8.56
CA ASP A 590 -29.24 -33.07 7.98
C ASP A 590 -28.79 -31.82 8.77
N VAL A 591 -28.41 -30.77 8.05
CA VAL A 591 -28.16 -29.43 8.58
C VAL A 591 -29.16 -28.45 8.00
N ASP A 592 -29.47 -27.39 8.74
CA ASP A 592 -30.33 -26.30 8.25
C ASP A 592 -29.66 -25.59 7.06
N ALA A 593 -30.38 -25.36 5.97
CA ALA A 593 -29.80 -24.84 4.73
C ALA A 593 -29.27 -23.39 4.87
N THR A 594 -29.75 -22.64 5.87
CA THR A 594 -29.35 -21.26 6.10
C THR A 594 -28.25 -21.16 7.18
N SER A 595 -28.52 -21.67 8.38
CA SER A 595 -27.63 -21.58 9.54
C SER A 595 -26.51 -22.62 9.53
N LEU A 596 -26.65 -23.70 8.75
CA LEU A 596 -25.73 -24.85 8.72
C LEU A 596 -25.59 -25.58 10.07
N LEU A 597 -26.51 -25.30 11.01
CA LEU A 597 -26.57 -26.02 12.28
C LEU A 597 -27.19 -27.40 12.09
N PRO A 598 -26.71 -28.43 12.80
CA PRO A 598 -27.32 -29.76 12.77
C PRO A 598 -28.80 -29.72 13.19
N LEU A 599 -29.68 -30.27 12.35
CA LEU A 599 -31.11 -30.41 12.66
C LEU A 599 -31.38 -31.62 13.57
N SER A 600 -30.46 -32.58 13.61
CA SER A 600 -30.48 -33.72 14.52
C SER A 600 -29.06 -34.03 14.97
N ARG A 601 -28.94 -34.57 16.19
CA ARG A 601 -27.68 -35.14 16.70
C ARG A 601 -27.41 -36.56 16.18
N GLU A 602 -28.43 -37.22 15.67
CA GLU A 602 -28.35 -38.60 15.21
C GLU A 602 -27.74 -38.68 13.81
N ARG A 603 -26.64 -39.44 13.69
CA ARG A 603 -26.04 -39.78 12.40
C ARG A 603 -26.62 -41.10 11.91
N ARG A 604 -27.07 -41.12 10.65
CA ARG A 604 -27.62 -42.32 10.01
C ARG A 604 -26.54 -43.03 9.21
N ALA A 605 -26.55 -44.35 9.24
CA ALA A 605 -25.66 -45.15 8.41
C ALA A 605 -26.13 -45.15 6.93
N LEU A 606 -25.17 -45.04 6.01
CA LEU A 606 -25.39 -45.16 4.57
C LEU A 606 -25.12 -46.58 4.10
N VAL A 607 -25.97 -47.08 3.19
CA VAL A 607 -25.75 -48.36 2.50
C VAL A 607 -24.50 -48.29 1.61
N THR A 608 -24.27 -47.15 0.96
CA THR A 608 -23.09 -46.91 0.12
C THR A 608 -22.21 -45.82 0.73
N CYS A 609 -21.05 -46.22 1.22
CA CYS A 609 -20.07 -45.30 1.82
C CYS A 609 -19.09 -44.72 0.80
N ASN A 610 -18.38 -43.66 1.22
CA ASN A 610 -17.27 -43.03 0.50
C ASN A 610 -17.70 -42.64 -0.92
N LEU A 611 -18.74 -41.82 -0.98
CA LEU A 611 -19.23 -41.26 -2.24
C LEU A 611 -18.23 -40.24 -2.77
N ASP A 612 -18.16 -40.11 -4.09
CA ASP A 612 -17.42 -39.04 -4.75
C ASP A 612 -18.29 -37.77 -4.83
N ALA A 613 -19.59 -37.93 -5.06
CA ALA A 613 -20.57 -36.86 -5.06
C ALA A 613 -22.00 -37.42 -4.91
N ALA A 614 -22.97 -36.57 -4.62
CA ALA A 614 -24.39 -36.92 -4.64
C ALA A 614 -25.22 -35.68 -4.98
N VAL A 615 -26.34 -35.87 -5.68
CA VAL A 615 -27.26 -34.79 -6.06
C VAL A 615 -28.70 -35.31 -6.17
N VAL A 616 -29.67 -34.48 -5.83
CA VAL A 616 -31.08 -34.73 -6.16
C VAL A 616 -31.41 -34.02 -7.46
N TRP A 617 -31.83 -34.79 -8.45
CA TRP A 617 -32.16 -34.30 -9.79
C TRP A 617 -33.29 -35.14 -10.38
N LEU A 618 -34.26 -34.47 -11.02
CA LEU A 618 -35.51 -35.10 -11.49
C LEU A 618 -36.23 -35.90 -10.39
N SER A 619 -36.24 -35.36 -9.17
CA SER A 619 -36.85 -35.98 -7.97
C SER A 619 -36.26 -37.33 -7.56
N GLN A 620 -35.08 -37.69 -8.07
CA GLN A 620 -34.36 -38.92 -7.69
C GLN A 620 -32.97 -38.59 -7.16
N LEU A 621 -32.54 -39.33 -6.14
CA LEU A 621 -31.17 -39.26 -5.66
C LEU A 621 -30.23 -39.95 -6.64
N HIS A 622 -29.20 -39.23 -7.06
CA HIS A 622 -28.10 -39.74 -7.85
C HIS A 622 -26.84 -39.73 -6.99
N THR A 623 -26.23 -40.90 -6.79
CA THR A 623 -24.96 -41.05 -6.07
C THR A 623 -23.85 -41.45 -7.02
N PHE A 624 -22.68 -40.84 -6.85
CA PHE A 624 -21.52 -41.04 -7.71
C PHE A 624 -20.41 -41.70 -6.92
N LYS A 625 -19.82 -42.76 -7.47
CA LYS A 625 -18.70 -43.48 -6.84
C LYS A 625 -17.82 -44.17 -7.88
N GLY A 626 -16.52 -43.89 -7.83
CA GLY A 626 -15.54 -44.35 -8.79
C GLY A 626 -15.92 -43.90 -10.20
N CYS A 627 -16.25 -44.85 -11.05
CA CYS A 627 -16.63 -44.62 -12.44
C CYS A 627 -18.14 -44.77 -12.70
N ASN A 628 -18.97 -44.85 -11.65
CA ASN A 628 -20.39 -45.16 -11.80
C ASN A 628 -21.28 -44.10 -11.14
N VAL A 629 -22.45 -43.88 -11.74
CA VAL A 629 -23.59 -43.18 -11.15
C VAL A 629 -24.68 -44.21 -10.85
N THR A 630 -25.27 -44.12 -9.66
CA THR A 630 -26.40 -44.96 -9.25
C THR A 630 -27.58 -44.03 -8.98
N THR A 631 -28.65 -44.21 -9.74
CA THR A 631 -29.94 -43.57 -9.50
C THR A 631 -30.73 -44.41 -8.53
N GLU A 632 -31.41 -43.78 -7.58
CA GLU A 632 -32.26 -44.45 -6.61
C GLU A 632 -33.22 -45.46 -7.27
N GLY A 633 -33.16 -46.72 -6.83
CA GLY A 633 -33.96 -47.82 -7.37
C GLY A 633 -33.48 -48.39 -8.72
N SER A 634 -32.29 -48.03 -9.19
CA SER A 634 -31.70 -48.50 -10.46
C SER A 634 -30.30 -49.09 -10.27
N ASP A 635 -29.87 -49.91 -11.23
CA ASP A 635 -28.51 -50.44 -11.26
C ASP A 635 -27.46 -49.36 -11.58
N PRO A 636 -26.22 -49.49 -11.06
CA PRO A 636 -25.14 -48.55 -11.36
C PRO A 636 -24.82 -48.47 -12.87
N THR A 637 -24.78 -47.26 -13.40
CA THR A 637 -24.45 -46.98 -14.80
C THR A 637 -23.06 -46.35 -14.91
N PRO A 638 -22.23 -46.72 -15.90
CA PRO A 638 -20.91 -46.11 -16.10
C PRO A 638 -20.99 -44.62 -16.46
N LEU A 639 -20.17 -43.78 -15.81
CA LEU A 639 -20.08 -42.33 -16.06
C LEU A 639 -19.65 -41.97 -17.48
N VAL A 640 -18.87 -42.84 -18.12
CA VAL A 640 -18.46 -42.68 -19.53
C VAL A 640 -19.68 -42.63 -20.46
N SER A 641 -20.78 -43.30 -20.13
CA SER A 641 -22.02 -43.23 -20.91
C SER A 641 -22.66 -41.84 -20.88
N TRP A 642 -22.38 -41.05 -19.84
CA TRP A 642 -22.80 -39.66 -19.71
C TRP A 642 -21.71 -38.69 -20.20
N GLY A 643 -20.60 -39.17 -20.75
CA GLY A 643 -19.45 -38.34 -21.14
C GLY A 643 -18.72 -37.70 -19.97
N LEU A 644 -18.82 -38.28 -18.77
CA LEU A 644 -18.23 -37.75 -17.54
C LEU A 644 -16.98 -38.55 -17.12
N PRO A 645 -15.99 -37.90 -16.46
CA PRO A 645 -14.83 -38.60 -15.92
C PRO A 645 -15.18 -39.39 -14.64
N CYS A 646 -14.29 -40.29 -14.22
CA CYS A 646 -14.40 -40.96 -12.92
C CYS A 646 -13.93 -40.04 -11.78
N GLN A 647 -14.23 -40.44 -10.54
CA GLN A 647 -13.76 -39.82 -9.30
C GLN A 647 -14.13 -38.35 -9.19
N LEU A 648 -15.40 -38.03 -9.43
CA LEU A 648 -15.92 -36.66 -9.41
C LEU A 648 -15.60 -35.96 -8.08
N ASP A 649 -15.43 -34.64 -8.11
CA ASP A 649 -15.22 -33.85 -6.90
C ASP A 649 -16.56 -33.36 -6.33
N ALA A 650 -17.46 -32.87 -7.19
CA ALA A 650 -18.80 -32.46 -6.79
C ALA A 650 -19.78 -32.46 -7.96
N VAL A 651 -21.09 -32.51 -7.65
CA VAL A 651 -22.16 -32.35 -8.64
C VAL A 651 -23.20 -31.37 -8.11
N LEU A 652 -23.46 -30.31 -8.86
CA LEU A 652 -24.45 -29.28 -8.55
C LEU A 652 -25.64 -29.40 -9.49
N HIS A 653 -26.85 -29.48 -8.95
CA HIS A 653 -28.08 -29.28 -9.72
C HIS A 653 -28.46 -27.79 -9.73
N SER A 654 -28.62 -27.22 -10.92
CA SER A 654 -29.00 -25.82 -11.12
C SER A 654 -29.77 -25.68 -12.43
N ASP A 655 -30.93 -25.03 -12.39
CA ASP A 655 -31.77 -24.71 -13.56
C ASP A 655 -32.06 -25.93 -14.46
N GLY A 656 -32.37 -27.06 -13.81
CA GLY A 656 -32.69 -28.33 -14.48
C GLY A 656 -31.49 -29.08 -15.04
N LYS A 657 -30.27 -28.57 -14.87
CA LYS A 657 -29.02 -29.14 -15.41
C LYS A 657 -28.09 -29.58 -14.28
N LEU A 658 -27.20 -30.52 -14.58
CA LEU A 658 -26.11 -30.88 -13.68
C LEU A 658 -24.82 -30.19 -14.11
N PHE A 659 -24.16 -29.55 -13.16
CA PHE A 659 -22.80 -29.04 -13.28
C PHE A 659 -21.88 -29.96 -12.48
N VAL A 660 -21.01 -30.66 -13.18
CA VAL A 660 -20.16 -31.71 -12.63
C VAL A 660 -18.73 -31.19 -12.55
N PHE A 661 -18.10 -31.26 -11.39
CA PHE A 661 -16.76 -30.72 -11.14
C PHE A 661 -15.75 -31.84 -10.95
N ARG A 662 -14.58 -31.70 -11.58
CA ARG A 662 -13.40 -32.55 -11.37
C ARG A 662 -12.13 -31.73 -11.58
N ASP A 663 -11.27 -31.67 -10.57
CA ASP A 663 -10.10 -30.80 -10.52
C ASP A 663 -10.48 -29.36 -10.91
N ASN A 664 -9.74 -28.78 -11.87
CA ASN A 664 -10.03 -27.47 -12.42
C ASN A 664 -10.85 -27.52 -13.71
N SER A 665 -11.69 -28.54 -13.89
CA SER A 665 -12.60 -28.68 -15.03
C SER A 665 -14.03 -28.89 -14.56
N TYR A 666 -14.99 -28.39 -15.34
CA TYR A 666 -16.40 -28.70 -15.11
C TYR A 666 -17.17 -28.98 -16.39
N TRP A 667 -18.15 -29.88 -16.27
CA TRP A 667 -19.02 -30.32 -17.35
C TRP A 667 -20.46 -29.91 -17.06
N LYS A 668 -21.24 -29.71 -18.11
CA LYS A 668 -22.68 -29.50 -18.05
C LYS A 668 -23.40 -30.69 -18.67
N TYR A 669 -24.31 -31.29 -17.92
CA TYR A 669 -25.15 -32.40 -18.36
C TYR A 669 -26.62 -31.99 -18.33
N THR A 670 -27.32 -32.23 -19.44
CA THR A 670 -28.72 -31.80 -19.63
C THR A 670 -29.72 -32.95 -19.48
N GLY A 671 -29.25 -34.16 -19.23
CA GLY A 671 -30.07 -35.38 -19.25
C GLY A 671 -30.32 -35.97 -20.63
N LYS A 672 -29.76 -35.36 -21.68
CA LYS A 672 -29.80 -35.88 -23.05
C LYS A 672 -28.40 -35.94 -23.62
N GLY A 673 -28.07 -37.04 -24.29
CA GLY A 673 -26.75 -37.25 -24.89
C GLY A 673 -25.64 -37.35 -23.84
N VAL A 674 -24.47 -36.80 -24.18
CA VAL A 674 -23.29 -36.76 -23.31
C VAL A 674 -23.06 -35.35 -22.77
N ALA A 675 -22.40 -35.25 -21.62
CA ALA A 675 -22.04 -33.99 -20.99
C ALA A 675 -21.02 -33.20 -21.82
N SER A 676 -21.17 -31.87 -21.86
CA SER A 676 -20.23 -30.97 -22.51
C SER A 676 -19.21 -30.43 -21.50
N LEU A 677 -17.92 -30.46 -21.82
CA LEU A 677 -16.90 -29.73 -21.07
C LEU A 677 -17.10 -28.24 -21.32
N GLU A 678 -17.41 -27.47 -20.28
CA GLU A 678 -17.76 -26.05 -20.42
C GLU A 678 -16.60 -25.10 -20.11
N GLY A 679 -15.69 -25.50 -19.22
CA GLY A 679 -14.57 -24.65 -18.82
C GLY A 679 -13.91 -25.11 -17.54
N HIS A 680 -13.37 -24.15 -16.80
CA HIS A 680 -12.62 -24.40 -15.57
C HIS A 680 -13.42 -24.11 -14.31
N THR A 681 -13.19 -24.88 -13.25
CA THR A 681 -13.86 -24.69 -11.95
C THR A 681 -13.65 -23.27 -11.41
N LEU A 682 -12.44 -22.71 -11.57
CA LEU A 682 -12.12 -21.35 -11.13
C LEU A 682 -12.81 -20.24 -11.96
N ASP A 683 -13.46 -20.57 -13.08
CA ASP A 683 -14.27 -19.62 -13.87
C ASP A 683 -15.55 -19.23 -13.14
N TRP A 684 -15.96 -20.05 -12.15
CA TRP A 684 -17.04 -19.71 -11.22
C TRP A 684 -16.64 -18.62 -10.22
N THR A 685 -15.42 -18.07 -10.27
CA THR A 685 -14.99 -16.97 -9.38
C THR A 685 -15.19 -17.36 -7.91
N ILE A 686 -14.67 -18.54 -7.56
CA ILE A 686 -14.65 -19.11 -6.21
C ILE A 686 -13.22 -19.52 -5.82
N ASP A 687 -12.87 -19.40 -4.54
CA ASP A 687 -11.59 -19.90 -4.02
C ASP A 687 -11.62 -21.42 -3.80
N ALA A 688 -11.57 -22.19 -4.88
CA ALA A 688 -11.53 -23.65 -4.86
C ALA A 688 -10.11 -24.23 -4.69
N VAL A 689 -9.10 -23.40 -4.42
CA VAL A 689 -7.69 -23.80 -4.37
C VAL A 689 -7.30 -24.24 -2.96
N GLN A 690 -6.97 -25.52 -2.82
CA GLN A 690 -6.48 -26.13 -1.59
C GLN A 690 -4.99 -26.41 -1.71
N CYS A 691 -4.19 -25.80 -0.84
CA CYS A 691 -2.75 -26.04 -0.76
C CYS A 691 -2.44 -26.98 0.41
N GLY A 692 -1.58 -27.96 0.19
CA GLY A 692 -1.01 -28.76 1.28
C GLY A 692 -0.14 -27.89 2.17
N ASN A 693 -0.06 -28.22 3.47
CA ASN A 693 0.90 -27.62 4.38
C ASN A 693 2.29 -27.80 3.80
N SER A 694 2.84 -26.73 3.24
CA SER A 694 4.25 -26.67 2.92
C SER A 694 4.89 -26.54 4.29
N ASN A 695 5.49 -27.60 4.82
CA ASN A 695 6.51 -27.42 5.84
C ASN A 695 7.56 -26.51 5.21
N ILE A 696 7.52 -25.22 5.56
CA ILE A 696 8.57 -24.24 5.27
C ILE A 696 9.70 -24.51 6.25
#